data_AF-A0A1S1LDJ9-F1
#
_entry.id   AF-A0A1S1LDJ9-F1
#
_cell.length_a   1.000
_cell.length_b   1.000
_cell.length_c   1.000
_cell.angle_alpha   90.00
_cell.angle_beta   90.00
_cell.angle_gamma   90.00
#
_symmetry.space_group_name_H-M   'P 1'
#
loop_
_entity.id
_entity.type
_entity.pdbx_description
1 polymer ?
#
loop_
_entity_poly.entity_id
_entity_poly.type
_entity_poly.pdbx_seq_one_letter_code
_entity_poly.pdbx_strand_id
1 'polypeptide(L)'
;MVDVPGDRRRQGADPCSVDDCDGQRYWLGGPGAAPGAASGLCYAHYFQWFRAGQPADFDAWAQTESRPVGPPRGRPSTKAVDFRRLPPTAAEEVRFVVATKVQRGDWTPNASLRRVLIVLVDTASSRITNSLTERPAADWLLLCRQHWSHTSSFDTLCAPYIRTFFRLLHGATHPDPWASDHWHWRDGFEFVLDATQSGSTHTAVDWSSVAVPWLKVAVKSLARQQLTTATLSWGTLTQWVRATRQFAQFLTQDNTVPNPPAVTRPVFLDYLAWTRRDDTAADARLANTGAYLLECLHDTGLVTDLGSTMFLRRGENVHRKTRNPRPFPPDVIERIDTLIVDNPATDPTIRAMIATNRWAGCRISELVALPIDCLHHSDAGHWIEYWMPKTSAWRRFPIPDDLAEVILAQQARVRDTYGPDAIHLFPGARSSATAGRTQPWSTSGLRHRLSALFREHGITSSTITGESISGGDVHRFRHTVGMTLLNNGWTQQEVRDFLGHQSDTMTSTYARITDDTLARKAREFWENKPENSSTGDAGVERLRARFTAALPNGFCTLPAAQRCEFRPNPCLDCSFHDPGGRVFLGIHIAHRDQLQSLAADAAERGDTDAAKLNTTMLDKVTKLIGEIDPDARPATP
;
A
#
# COMPACT_ATOMS: atom_id res chain seq x y z
N MET A 1 -30.33 -30.65 -41.10
CA MET A 1 -29.96 -29.33 -40.53
C MET A 1 -30.88 -29.10 -39.34
N VAL A 2 -30.34 -29.11 -38.13
CA VAL A 2 -31.12 -28.90 -36.90
C VAL A 2 -31.02 -27.42 -36.54
N ASP A 3 -32.17 -26.77 -36.36
CA ASP A 3 -32.29 -25.37 -35.92
C ASP A 3 -31.64 -25.18 -34.54
N VAL A 4 -30.81 -24.16 -34.40
CA VAL A 4 -30.29 -23.71 -33.09
C VAL A 4 -31.16 -22.54 -32.61
N PRO A 5 -31.78 -22.62 -31.42
CA PRO A 5 -32.56 -21.53 -30.84
C PRO A 5 -31.70 -20.27 -30.66
N GLY A 6 -32.13 -19.13 -31.22
CA GLY A 6 -31.50 -17.82 -31.03
C GLY A 6 -30.89 -17.17 -32.28
N ASP A 7 -30.85 -17.83 -33.43
CA ASP A 7 -30.41 -17.21 -34.69
C ASP A 7 -31.58 -16.46 -35.35
N ARG A 8 -31.71 -15.16 -35.10
CA ARG A 8 -32.74 -14.30 -35.73
C ARG A 8 -32.50 -14.02 -37.22
N ARG A 9 -31.54 -14.68 -37.88
CA ARG A 9 -31.21 -14.50 -39.30
C ARG A 9 -32.14 -15.24 -40.27
N ARG A 10 -33.46 -15.19 -40.09
CA ARG A 10 -34.40 -15.71 -41.10
C ARG A 10 -34.84 -14.62 -42.07
N GLN A 11 -34.58 -14.90 -43.35
CA GLN A 11 -35.30 -14.44 -44.55
C GLN A 11 -35.38 -12.91 -44.78
N GLY A 12 -34.35 -12.34 -45.41
CA GLY A 12 -34.48 -11.13 -46.21
C GLY A 12 -33.99 -11.43 -47.62
N ALA A 13 -34.89 -11.49 -48.59
CA ALA A 13 -34.57 -11.68 -50.01
C ALA A 13 -34.33 -10.33 -50.74
N ASP A 14 -34.62 -9.21 -50.07
CA ASP A 14 -34.54 -7.89 -50.69
C ASP A 14 -33.09 -7.36 -50.71
N PRO A 15 -32.69 -6.67 -51.80
CA PRO A 15 -31.38 -6.06 -51.94
C PRO A 15 -31.18 -4.90 -50.96
N CYS A 16 -29.92 -4.53 -50.75
CA CYS A 16 -29.53 -3.38 -49.94
C CYS A 16 -30.14 -2.09 -50.51
N SER A 17 -30.56 -1.16 -49.66
CA SER A 17 -31.11 0.14 -50.06
C SER A 17 -30.05 1.17 -50.51
N VAL A 18 -28.79 0.77 -50.64
CA VAL A 18 -27.74 1.60 -51.25
C VAL A 18 -27.71 1.29 -52.75
N ASP A 19 -27.76 2.33 -53.59
CA ASP A 19 -27.72 2.19 -55.05
C ASP A 19 -26.47 1.39 -55.47
N ASP A 20 -26.63 0.52 -56.48
CA ASP A 20 -25.60 -0.40 -56.99
C ASP A 20 -25.06 -1.44 -55.97
N CYS A 21 -25.82 -1.76 -54.91
CA CYS A 21 -25.47 -2.83 -53.97
C CYS A 21 -26.41 -4.05 -54.02
N ASP A 22 -25.90 -5.15 -54.60
CA ASP A 22 -26.59 -6.46 -54.60
C ASP A 22 -26.49 -7.23 -53.27
N GLY A 23 -26.05 -6.57 -52.19
CA GLY A 23 -25.85 -7.20 -50.89
C GLY A 23 -27.18 -7.54 -50.21
N GLN A 24 -27.28 -8.73 -49.60
CA GLN A 24 -28.48 -9.11 -48.86
C GLN A 24 -28.66 -8.26 -47.59
N ARG A 25 -29.92 -7.86 -47.34
CA ARG A 25 -30.31 -7.11 -46.16
C ARG A 25 -29.95 -7.84 -44.85
N TYR A 26 -29.36 -7.10 -43.91
CA TYR A 26 -29.02 -7.58 -42.57
C TYR A 26 -30.06 -7.14 -41.53
N TRP A 27 -30.64 -8.10 -40.81
CA TRP A 27 -31.79 -7.90 -39.92
C TRP A 27 -31.37 -7.51 -38.48
N LEU A 28 -30.59 -6.44 -38.31
CA LEU A 28 -30.35 -5.79 -37.01
C LEU A 28 -30.93 -4.36 -36.92
N GLY A 29 -31.79 -3.99 -37.87
CA GLY A 29 -32.39 -2.65 -37.93
C GLY A 29 -31.65 -1.71 -38.88
N GLY A 30 -32.36 -0.71 -39.37
CA GLY A 30 -31.90 0.39 -40.22
C GLY A 30 -32.78 1.62 -39.95
N PRO A 31 -32.53 2.76 -40.58
CA PRO A 31 -33.34 3.97 -40.38
C PRO A 31 -34.81 3.67 -40.67
N GLY A 32 -35.66 3.82 -39.67
CA GLY A 32 -37.09 3.56 -39.79
C GLY A 32 -37.74 4.74 -40.50
N ALA A 33 -38.07 4.60 -41.78
CA ALA A 33 -38.92 5.55 -42.50
C ALA A 33 -40.32 4.95 -42.66
N ALA A 34 -41.29 5.47 -41.88
CA ALA A 34 -42.74 5.31 -42.03
C ALA A 34 -43.32 3.86 -42.16
N PRO A 35 -44.59 3.63 -41.80
CA PRO A 35 -45.20 2.32 -41.97
C PRO A 35 -45.47 2.06 -43.47
N GLY A 36 -44.57 1.35 -44.14
CA GLY A 36 -44.79 0.86 -45.52
C GLY A 36 -43.54 0.63 -46.37
N ALA A 37 -42.39 1.22 -46.05
CA ALA A 37 -41.15 1.06 -46.82
C ALA A 37 -39.98 0.73 -45.88
N ALA A 38 -39.71 -0.56 -45.68
CA ALA A 38 -38.61 -0.97 -44.83
C ALA A 38 -37.29 -0.86 -45.62
N SER A 39 -36.64 0.30 -45.64
CA SER A 39 -35.27 0.41 -46.15
C SER A 39 -34.31 -0.44 -45.32
N GLY A 40 -33.46 -1.20 -45.99
CA GLY A 40 -32.68 -2.28 -45.41
C GLY A 40 -31.23 -2.22 -45.87
N LEU A 41 -30.30 -2.15 -44.92
CA LEU A 41 -28.88 -2.18 -45.23
C LEU A 41 -28.32 -3.59 -45.20
N CYS A 42 -27.37 -3.89 -46.08
CA CYS A 42 -26.51 -5.05 -45.91
C CYS A 42 -25.61 -4.86 -44.67
N TYR A 43 -25.01 -5.95 -44.19
CA TYR A 43 -24.14 -5.90 -43.00
C TYR A 43 -23.04 -4.84 -43.12
N ALA A 44 -22.41 -4.71 -44.29
CA ALA A 44 -21.30 -3.78 -44.50
C ALA A 44 -21.76 -2.31 -44.45
N HIS A 45 -22.88 -1.99 -45.12
CA HIS A 45 -23.43 -0.63 -45.15
C HIS A 45 -24.04 -0.22 -43.82
N TYR A 46 -24.66 -1.15 -43.07
CA TYR A 46 -25.14 -0.87 -41.71
C TYR A 46 -24.03 -0.32 -40.81
N PHE A 47 -22.84 -0.93 -40.85
CA PHE A 47 -21.71 -0.47 -40.05
C PHE A 47 -21.10 0.86 -40.54
N GLN A 48 -21.17 1.17 -41.83
CA GLN A 48 -20.78 2.49 -42.33
C GLN A 48 -21.76 3.57 -41.86
N TRP A 49 -23.06 3.32 -41.95
CA TRP A 49 -24.09 4.21 -41.43
C TRP A 49 -23.94 4.43 -39.91
N PHE A 50 -23.69 3.35 -39.15
CA PHE A 50 -23.42 3.41 -37.72
C PHE A 50 -22.18 4.25 -37.39
N ARG A 51 -21.07 4.06 -38.13
CA ARG A 51 -19.82 4.83 -37.93
C ARG A 51 -19.92 6.29 -38.37
N ALA A 52 -20.80 6.59 -39.32
CA ALA A 52 -21.11 7.96 -39.74
C ALA A 52 -21.97 8.71 -38.71
N GLY A 53 -22.27 8.10 -37.55
CA GLY A 53 -23.08 8.72 -36.50
C GLY A 53 -24.58 8.58 -36.72
N GLN A 54 -25.02 7.61 -37.53
CA GLN A 54 -26.43 7.34 -37.81
C GLN A 54 -27.18 8.59 -38.35
N PRO A 55 -26.74 9.16 -39.49
CA PRO A 55 -27.40 10.32 -40.07
C PRO A 55 -28.89 10.05 -40.29
N ALA A 56 -29.72 11.03 -39.93
CA ALA A 56 -31.18 10.93 -39.99
C ALA A 56 -31.73 10.99 -41.42
N ASP A 57 -31.05 11.71 -42.31
CA ASP A 57 -31.34 11.72 -43.75
C ASP A 57 -30.67 10.51 -44.42
N PHE A 58 -31.42 9.41 -44.50
CA PHE A 58 -30.93 8.14 -45.00
C PHE A 58 -30.72 8.15 -46.51
N ASP A 59 -31.63 8.74 -47.27
CA ASP A 59 -31.61 8.70 -48.74
C ASP A 59 -30.42 9.49 -49.28
N ALA A 60 -30.12 10.65 -48.68
CA ALA A 60 -28.91 11.41 -49.00
C ALA A 60 -27.63 10.63 -48.65
N TRP A 61 -27.62 9.92 -47.52
CA TRP A 61 -26.46 9.09 -47.13
C TRP A 61 -26.27 7.89 -48.08
N ALA A 62 -27.36 7.24 -48.50
CA ALA A 62 -27.33 6.07 -49.37
C ALA A 62 -26.88 6.38 -50.80
N GLN A 63 -27.10 7.62 -51.26
CA GLN A 63 -26.62 8.10 -52.57
C GLN A 63 -25.12 8.46 -52.60
N THR A 64 -24.49 8.66 -51.44
CA THR A 64 -23.03 8.86 -51.39
C THR A 64 -22.33 7.56 -51.74
N GLU A 65 -21.39 7.55 -52.72
CA GLU A 65 -20.61 6.37 -53.18
C GLU A 65 -19.95 5.61 -52.00
N SER A 66 -20.73 4.76 -51.33
CA SER A 66 -20.34 4.05 -50.14
C SER A 66 -19.91 2.66 -50.57
N ARG A 67 -18.64 2.52 -50.97
CA ARG A 67 -18.11 1.22 -51.40
C ARG A 67 -18.22 0.21 -50.24
N PRO A 68 -18.79 -0.98 -50.45
CA PRO A 68 -18.94 -1.97 -49.37
C PRO A 68 -17.57 -2.41 -48.82
N VAL A 69 -17.42 -2.41 -47.50
CA VAL A 69 -16.19 -2.85 -46.82
C VAL A 69 -16.06 -4.37 -46.84
N GLY A 70 -15.72 -4.93 -48.01
CA GLY A 70 -15.40 -6.35 -48.20
C GLY A 70 -16.51 -7.34 -47.79
N PRO A 71 -16.37 -8.62 -48.16
CA PRO A 71 -17.31 -9.64 -47.72
C PRO A 71 -17.33 -9.73 -46.18
N PRO A 72 -18.51 -9.99 -45.57
CA PRO A 72 -18.60 -10.21 -44.12
C PRO A 72 -17.59 -11.29 -43.75
N ARG A 73 -16.81 -11.07 -42.68
CA ARG A 73 -15.97 -12.12 -42.12
C ARG A 73 -16.87 -13.34 -41.92
N GLY A 74 -16.69 -14.37 -42.74
CA GLY A 74 -17.50 -15.59 -42.67
C GLY A 74 -17.51 -16.14 -41.24
N ARG A 75 -18.46 -17.03 -40.95
CA ARG A 75 -18.50 -17.74 -39.65
C ARG A 75 -17.06 -18.09 -39.24
N PRO A 76 -16.56 -17.65 -38.07
CA PRO A 76 -15.20 -17.96 -37.68
C PRO A 76 -15.03 -19.46 -37.84
N SER A 77 -14.10 -19.90 -38.71
CA SER A 77 -13.85 -21.33 -38.83
C SER A 77 -13.54 -21.83 -37.41
N THR A 78 -14.31 -22.81 -36.93
CA THR A 78 -14.07 -23.50 -35.66
C THR A 78 -12.81 -24.34 -35.79
N LYS A 79 -11.66 -23.68 -35.95
CA LYS A 79 -10.36 -24.30 -35.80
C LYS A 79 -10.23 -24.67 -34.33
N ALA A 80 -10.20 -25.96 -34.03
CA ALA A 80 -9.84 -26.44 -32.71
C ALA A 80 -8.32 -26.42 -32.56
N VAL A 81 -7.83 -26.27 -31.33
CA VAL A 81 -6.43 -26.56 -31.00
C VAL A 81 -6.37 -28.04 -30.65
N ASP A 82 -5.66 -28.84 -31.46
CA ASP A 82 -5.60 -30.29 -31.27
C ASP A 82 -4.35 -30.71 -30.46
N PHE A 83 -4.54 -30.88 -29.16
CA PHE A 83 -3.46 -31.29 -28.25
C PHE A 83 -3.06 -32.77 -28.38
N ARG A 84 -3.83 -33.60 -29.09
CA ARG A 84 -3.50 -35.04 -29.27
C ARG A 84 -2.22 -35.26 -30.09
N ARG A 85 -1.74 -34.20 -30.74
CA ARG A 85 -0.49 -34.18 -31.50
C ARG A 85 0.76 -33.98 -30.62
N LEU A 86 0.57 -33.77 -29.32
CA LEU A 86 1.65 -33.65 -28.35
C LEU A 86 1.70 -34.89 -27.45
N PRO A 87 2.88 -35.24 -26.92
CA PRO A 87 2.99 -36.18 -25.81
C PRO A 87 2.11 -35.75 -24.62
N PRO A 88 1.64 -36.70 -23.77
CA PRO A 88 0.75 -36.38 -22.65
C PRO A 88 1.25 -35.26 -21.73
N THR A 89 2.54 -35.30 -21.36
CA THR A 89 3.16 -34.28 -20.50
C THR A 89 3.13 -32.90 -21.15
N ALA A 90 3.61 -32.76 -22.39
CA ALA A 90 3.55 -31.50 -23.13
C ALA A 90 2.12 -30.98 -23.34
N ALA A 91 1.13 -31.86 -23.52
CA ALA A 91 -0.27 -31.46 -23.60
C ALA A 91 -0.76 -30.86 -22.28
N GLU A 92 -0.41 -31.46 -21.13
CA GLU A 92 -0.71 -30.91 -19.80
C GLU A 92 0.00 -29.58 -19.54
N GLU A 93 1.26 -29.43 -19.95
CA GLU A 93 1.99 -28.15 -19.85
C GLU A 93 1.27 -27.01 -20.57
N VAL A 94 0.77 -27.26 -21.79
CA VAL A 94 0.00 -26.28 -22.54
C VAL A 94 -1.33 -25.97 -21.85
N ARG A 95 -2.05 -26.99 -21.37
CA ARG A 95 -3.32 -26.81 -20.64
C ARG A 95 -3.10 -25.99 -19.37
N PHE A 96 -2.10 -26.34 -18.57
CA PHE A 96 -1.72 -25.63 -17.35
C PHE A 96 -1.48 -24.14 -17.63
N VAL A 97 -0.63 -23.81 -18.61
CA VAL A 97 -0.30 -22.42 -18.93
C VAL A 97 -1.53 -21.67 -19.44
N VAL A 98 -2.27 -22.24 -20.38
CA VAL A 98 -3.45 -21.58 -20.98
C VAL A 98 -4.52 -21.35 -19.93
N ALA A 99 -4.86 -22.38 -19.13
CA ALA A 99 -5.85 -22.27 -18.08
C ALA A 99 -5.45 -21.20 -17.06
N THR A 100 -4.21 -21.24 -16.58
CA THR A 100 -3.69 -20.27 -15.61
C THR A 100 -3.71 -18.84 -16.16
N LYS A 101 -3.21 -18.62 -17.38
CA LYS A 101 -3.17 -17.29 -18.01
C LYS A 101 -4.56 -16.73 -18.30
N VAL A 102 -5.51 -17.57 -18.72
CA VAL A 102 -6.89 -17.17 -18.99
C VAL A 102 -7.64 -16.89 -17.68
N GLN A 103 -7.52 -17.77 -16.67
CA GLN A 103 -8.13 -17.57 -15.36
C GLN A 103 -7.62 -16.28 -14.69
N ARG A 104 -6.31 -16.01 -14.78
CA ARG A 104 -5.71 -14.75 -14.32
C ARG A 104 -6.05 -13.55 -15.19
N GLY A 105 -6.66 -13.75 -16.36
CA GLY A 105 -7.01 -12.69 -17.32
C GLY A 105 -5.81 -12.02 -17.97
N ASP A 106 -4.66 -12.68 -17.95
CA ASP A 106 -3.49 -12.23 -18.70
C ASP A 106 -3.72 -12.42 -20.20
N TRP A 107 -4.43 -13.50 -20.54
CA TRP A 107 -4.79 -13.84 -21.92
C TRP A 107 -6.30 -13.85 -22.11
N THR A 108 -6.73 -13.36 -23.26
CA THR A 108 -8.14 -13.43 -23.68
C THR A 108 -8.30 -14.57 -24.69
N PRO A 109 -9.29 -15.47 -24.51
CA PRO A 109 -9.63 -16.51 -25.48
C PRO A 109 -10.14 -15.94 -26.81
N ASN A 110 -9.23 -15.51 -27.68
CA ASN A 110 -9.55 -14.89 -28.96
C ASN A 110 -8.85 -15.62 -30.13
N ALA A 111 -9.10 -15.14 -31.35
CA ALA A 111 -8.53 -15.73 -32.56
C ALA A 111 -6.99 -15.68 -32.59
N SER A 112 -6.38 -14.65 -31.97
CA SER A 112 -4.92 -14.51 -31.92
C SER A 112 -4.30 -15.56 -31.01
N LEU A 113 -4.80 -15.71 -29.77
CA LEU A 113 -4.33 -16.76 -28.86
C LEU A 113 -4.45 -18.14 -29.52
N ARG A 114 -5.60 -18.43 -30.14
CA ARG A 114 -5.81 -19.68 -30.86
C ARG A 114 -4.75 -19.93 -31.93
N ARG A 115 -4.42 -18.92 -32.76
CA ARG A 115 -3.39 -19.03 -33.81
C ARG A 115 -2.02 -19.32 -33.23
N VAL A 116 -1.66 -18.66 -32.13
CA VAL A 116 -0.40 -18.91 -31.43
C VAL A 116 -0.32 -20.35 -30.92
N LEU A 117 -1.41 -20.85 -30.31
CA LEU A 117 -1.45 -22.23 -29.81
C LEU A 117 -1.34 -23.27 -30.92
N ILE A 118 -1.98 -23.05 -32.07
CA ILE A 118 -1.83 -23.93 -33.25
C ILE A 118 -0.36 -23.95 -33.69
N VAL A 119 0.28 -22.79 -33.83
CA VAL A 119 1.69 -22.69 -34.23
C VAL A 119 2.62 -23.36 -33.24
N LEU A 120 2.38 -23.20 -31.93
CA LEU A 120 3.17 -23.86 -30.89
C LEU A 120 3.03 -25.39 -30.97
N VAL A 121 1.79 -25.89 -31.08
CA VAL A 121 1.50 -27.33 -31.20
C VAL A 121 2.14 -27.91 -32.47
N ASP A 122 1.98 -27.24 -33.61
CA ASP A 122 2.58 -27.65 -34.88
C ASP A 122 4.10 -27.72 -34.77
N THR A 123 4.71 -26.68 -34.21
CA THR A 123 6.16 -26.57 -34.04
C THR A 123 6.70 -27.67 -33.11
N ALA A 124 5.99 -27.95 -32.01
CA ALA A 124 6.38 -28.92 -31.00
C ALA A 124 6.19 -30.37 -31.46
N SER A 125 5.15 -30.67 -32.23
CA SER A 125 4.76 -32.05 -32.60
C SER A 125 5.88 -32.90 -33.22
N SER A 126 6.92 -32.29 -33.79
CA SER A 126 8.07 -32.99 -34.38
C SER A 126 9.42 -32.68 -33.72
N ARG A 127 9.46 -31.98 -32.58
CA ARG A 127 10.71 -31.39 -32.02
C ARG A 127 10.95 -31.64 -30.54
N ILE A 128 10.02 -32.32 -29.87
CA ILE A 128 10.12 -32.73 -28.45
C ILE A 128 9.86 -34.22 -28.32
N THR A 129 10.38 -34.81 -27.24
CA THR A 129 10.13 -36.21 -26.90
C THR A 129 8.95 -36.36 -25.94
N ASN A 130 8.92 -35.59 -24.85
CA ASN A 130 7.89 -35.63 -23.81
C ASN A 130 7.42 -34.24 -23.32
N SER A 131 8.32 -33.26 -23.20
CA SER A 131 8.09 -31.96 -22.55
C SER A 131 8.54 -30.79 -23.43
N LEU A 132 7.85 -29.66 -23.33
CA LEU A 132 8.25 -28.39 -23.95
C LEU A 132 9.48 -27.77 -23.26
N THR A 133 9.82 -28.20 -22.05
CA THR A 133 10.98 -27.72 -21.28
C THR A 133 12.32 -28.30 -21.74
N GLU A 134 12.30 -29.29 -22.66
CA GLU A 134 13.49 -29.87 -23.28
C GLU A 134 14.32 -28.85 -24.08
N ARG A 135 13.74 -27.68 -24.39
CA ARG A 135 14.39 -26.61 -25.13
C ARG A 135 14.22 -25.27 -24.40
N PRO A 136 15.24 -24.40 -24.44
CA PRO A 136 15.12 -23.03 -23.94
C PRO A 136 14.00 -22.24 -24.64
N ALA A 137 13.41 -21.29 -23.94
CA ALA A 137 12.36 -20.41 -24.47
C ALA A 137 12.80 -19.61 -25.72
N ALA A 138 14.10 -19.28 -25.82
CA ALA A 138 14.66 -18.57 -26.96
C ALA A 138 14.58 -19.40 -28.26
N ASP A 139 14.82 -20.71 -28.17
CA ASP A 139 14.72 -21.64 -29.29
C ASP A 139 13.27 -21.72 -29.78
N TRP A 140 12.31 -21.79 -28.85
CA TRP A 140 10.89 -21.79 -29.19
C TRP A 140 10.45 -20.51 -29.92
N LEU A 141 10.99 -19.35 -29.56
CA LEU A 141 10.73 -18.11 -30.30
C LEU A 141 11.22 -18.20 -31.74
N LEU A 142 12.44 -18.69 -31.96
CA LEU A 142 13.00 -18.86 -33.30
C LEU A 142 12.20 -19.86 -34.13
N LEU A 143 11.87 -21.02 -33.54
CA LEU A 143 11.12 -22.08 -34.20
C LEU A 143 9.68 -21.63 -34.54
N CYS A 144 8.98 -21.00 -33.60
CA CYS A 144 7.63 -20.49 -33.87
C CYS A 144 7.64 -19.38 -34.93
N ARG A 145 8.71 -18.57 -35.01
CA ARG A 145 8.85 -17.54 -36.05
C ARG A 145 8.92 -18.16 -37.45
N GLN A 146 9.59 -19.30 -37.60
CA GLN A 146 9.68 -20.01 -38.88
C GLN A 146 8.32 -20.56 -39.36
N HIS A 147 7.45 -20.95 -38.43
CA HIS A 147 6.10 -21.46 -38.74
C HIS A 147 5.02 -20.36 -38.78
N TRP A 148 5.37 -19.12 -38.43
CA TRP A 148 4.42 -18.02 -38.38
C TRP A 148 4.18 -17.43 -39.77
N SER A 149 2.95 -17.63 -40.28
CA SER A 149 2.55 -17.19 -41.63
C SER A 149 2.61 -15.68 -41.89
N HIS A 150 2.63 -14.83 -40.86
CA HIS A 150 2.57 -13.36 -41.00
C HIS A 150 3.82 -12.72 -40.42
N THR A 151 4.97 -12.87 -41.09
CA THR A 151 6.31 -12.51 -40.59
C THR A 151 6.39 -11.11 -39.97
N SER A 152 5.73 -10.11 -40.56
CA SER A 152 5.71 -8.72 -40.08
C SER A 152 5.01 -8.50 -38.73
N SER A 153 4.24 -9.47 -38.25
CA SER A 153 3.42 -9.36 -37.03
C SER A 153 3.85 -10.31 -35.91
N PHE A 154 4.90 -11.11 -36.12
CA PHE A 154 5.34 -12.10 -35.14
C PHE A 154 5.68 -11.44 -33.79
N ASP A 155 6.47 -10.37 -33.81
CA ASP A 155 6.96 -9.73 -32.59
C ASP A 155 5.86 -9.04 -31.77
N THR A 156 4.82 -8.56 -32.44
CA THR A 156 3.68 -7.88 -31.79
C THR A 156 2.57 -8.84 -31.37
N LEU A 157 2.35 -9.94 -32.10
CA LEU A 157 1.19 -10.82 -31.88
C LEU A 157 1.53 -12.20 -31.32
N CYS A 158 2.68 -12.79 -31.66
CA CYS A 158 3.02 -14.17 -31.28
C CYS A 158 4.09 -14.22 -30.20
N ALA A 159 5.21 -13.50 -30.40
CA ALA A 159 6.34 -13.48 -29.47
C ALA A 159 5.96 -13.15 -28.02
N PRO A 160 5.03 -12.21 -27.72
CA PRO A 160 4.63 -11.94 -26.33
C PRO A 160 3.94 -13.14 -25.66
N TYR A 161 3.10 -13.87 -26.39
CA TYR A 161 2.46 -15.09 -25.89
C TYR A 161 3.51 -16.18 -25.65
N ILE A 162 4.41 -16.43 -26.60
CA ILE A 162 5.48 -17.44 -26.42
C ILE A 162 6.38 -17.08 -25.24
N ARG A 163 6.82 -15.83 -25.10
CA ARG A 163 7.64 -15.38 -23.96
C ARG A 163 6.92 -15.59 -22.62
N THR A 164 5.65 -15.21 -22.52
CA THR A 164 4.89 -15.34 -21.27
C THR A 164 4.42 -16.76 -21.00
N PHE A 165 4.25 -17.58 -22.05
CA PHE A 165 3.98 -19.02 -21.96
C PHE A 165 5.15 -19.71 -21.26
N PHE A 166 6.34 -19.58 -21.85
CA PHE A 166 7.53 -20.27 -21.34
C PHE A 166 8.03 -19.68 -20.02
N ARG A 167 7.79 -18.40 -19.75
CA ARG A 167 8.05 -17.84 -18.42
C ARG A 167 7.23 -18.56 -17.35
N LEU A 168 5.92 -18.69 -17.55
CA LEU A 168 5.04 -19.38 -16.59
C LEU A 168 5.37 -20.86 -16.48
N LEU A 169 5.56 -21.54 -17.61
CA LEU A 169 5.90 -22.96 -17.61
C LEU A 169 7.21 -23.20 -16.84
N HIS A 170 8.26 -22.44 -17.17
CA HIS A 170 9.54 -22.55 -16.50
C HIS A 170 9.43 -22.17 -15.02
N GLY A 171 8.73 -21.09 -14.68
CA GLY A 171 8.51 -20.69 -13.29
C GLY A 171 7.85 -21.79 -12.44
N ALA A 172 6.94 -22.56 -13.03
CA ALA A 172 6.24 -23.66 -12.35
C ALA A 172 7.05 -24.96 -12.28
N THR A 173 8.04 -25.16 -13.17
CA THR A 173 8.78 -26.44 -13.27
C THR A 173 10.27 -26.31 -12.94
N HIS A 174 10.80 -25.12 -12.71
CA HIS A 174 12.24 -24.92 -12.50
C HIS A 174 12.67 -25.46 -11.12
N PRO A 175 13.64 -26.39 -11.05
CA PRO A 175 14.08 -26.95 -9.76
C PRO A 175 14.84 -25.94 -8.89
N ASP A 176 15.66 -25.08 -9.52
CA ASP A 176 16.35 -23.98 -8.83
C ASP A 176 16.13 -22.59 -9.48
N PRO A 177 15.01 -21.90 -9.18
CA PRO A 177 14.72 -20.58 -9.73
C PRO A 177 15.71 -19.50 -9.27
N TRP A 178 16.51 -19.76 -8.23
CA TRP A 178 17.48 -18.80 -7.68
C TRP A 178 18.74 -18.67 -8.54
N ALA A 179 19.05 -19.68 -9.37
CA ALA A 179 20.21 -19.69 -10.24
C ALA A 179 20.15 -18.58 -11.32
N SER A 180 18.95 -18.30 -11.85
CA SER A 180 18.73 -17.26 -12.86
C SER A 180 19.18 -15.87 -12.38
N ASP A 181 19.63 -15.00 -13.29
CA ASP A 181 19.88 -13.59 -13.00
C ASP A 181 18.63 -12.72 -13.20
N HIS A 182 17.57 -13.25 -13.81
CA HIS A 182 16.31 -12.56 -14.02
C HIS A 182 15.24 -13.18 -13.14
N TRP A 183 14.85 -12.46 -12.10
CA TRP A 183 13.87 -12.90 -11.11
C TRP A 183 12.55 -12.18 -11.34
N HIS A 184 11.48 -12.96 -11.48
CA HIS A 184 10.13 -12.44 -11.66
C HIS A 184 9.24 -12.98 -10.55
N TRP A 185 8.53 -12.09 -9.86
CA TRP A 185 7.52 -12.52 -8.89
C TRP A 185 6.44 -13.35 -9.59
N ARG A 186 5.76 -12.71 -10.54
CA ARG A 186 4.69 -13.32 -11.33
C ARG A 186 5.29 -14.26 -12.38
N ASP A 187 4.66 -15.41 -12.57
CA ASP A 187 5.11 -16.48 -13.47
C ASP A 187 6.47 -17.07 -13.07
N GLY A 188 6.82 -17.04 -11.78
CA GLY A 188 8.13 -17.45 -11.27
C GLY A 188 8.10 -17.68 -9.77
N PHE A 189 8.58 -16.71 -9.01
CA PHE A 189 8.74 -16.84 -7.56
C PHE A 189 7.43 -16.98 -6.78
N GLU A 190 6.28 -16.70 -7.38
CA GLU A 190 4.95 -17.00 -6.81
C GLU A 190 4.69 -18.50 -6.56
N PHE A 191 5.47 -19.40 -7.17
CA PHE A 191 5.40 -20.85 -6.91
C PHE A 191 6.36 -21.32 -5.81
N VAL A 192 7.23 -20.43 -5.33
CA VAL A 192 8.33 -20.74 -4.41
C VAL A 192 8.15 -20.03 -3.07
N LEU A 193 7.61 -18.83 -3.10
CA LEU A 193 7.47 -17.92 -1.97
C LEU A 193 6.00 -17.70 -1.62
N ASP A 194 5.75 -17.34 -0.36
CA ASP A 194 4.40 -17.05 0.10
C ASP A 194 3.87 -15.75 -0.53
N ALA A 195 2.59 -15.73 -0.91
CA ALA A 195 1.94 -14.60 -1.55
C ALA A 195 2.07 -13.27 -0.75
N THR A 196 2.14 -13.34 0.57
CA THR A 196 2.33 -12.17 1.45
C THR A 196 3.66 -11.44 1.22
N GLN A 197 4.68 -12.13 0.68
CA GLN A 197 6.02 -11.59 0.47
C GLN A 197 6.15 -10.78 -0.82
N SER A 198 5.17 -10.88 -1.71
CA SER A 198 5.06 -10.12 -2.96
C SER A 198 5.17 -8.60 -2.72
N GLY A 199 4.69 -8.14 -1.57
CA GLY A 199 4.58 -6.73 -1.25
C GLY A 199 3.71 -5.98 -2.28
N SER A 200 3.93 -4.67 -2.40
CA SER A 200 3.13 -3.82 -3.31
C SER A 200 3.68 -3.72 -4.74
N THR A 201 4.86 -4.28 -5.01
CA THR A 201 5.58 -4.12 -6.27
C THR A 201 6.05 -5.47 -6.79
N HIS A 202 5.57 -5.88 -7.96
CA HIS A 202 6.01 -7.12 -8.63
C HIS A 202 7.06 -6.83 -9.72
N THR A 203 7.88 -5.79 -9.51
CA THR A 203 8.91 -5.40 -10.48
C THR A 203 9.89 -6.56 -10.68
N ALA A 204 10.24 -6.81 -11.94
CA ALA A 204 11.28 -7.78 -12.26
C ALA A 204 12.62 -7.32 -11.68
N VAL A 205 13.38 -8.25 -11.13
CA VAL A 205 14.70 -8.01 -10.57
C VAL A 205 15.73 -8.60 -11.51
N ASP A 206 16.69 -7.78 -11.93
CA ASP A 206 17.73 -8.14 -12.88
C ASP A 206 19.13 -7.96 -12.27
N TRP A 207 19.74 -9.10 -11.96
CA TRP A 207 21.08 -9.21 -11.38
C TRP A 207 22.19 -9.17 -12.43
N SER A 208 21.89 -9.35 -13.72
CA SER A 208 22.90 -9.41 -14.79
C SER A 208 23.72 -8.13 -14.90
N SER A 209 23.09 -7.01 -14.52
CA SER A 209 23.69 -5.68 -14.44
C SER A 209 24.77 -5.48 -13.36
N VAL A 210 24.97 -6.42 -12.44
CA VAL A 210 25.98 -6.32 -11.37
C VAL A 210 27.32 -6.82 -11.90
N ALA A 211 28.26 -5.90 -12.12
CA ALA A 211 29.55 -6.18 -12.77
C ALA A 211 30.54 -7.01 -11.93
N VAL A 212 30.40 -7.02 -10.59
CA VAL A 212 31.28 -7.76 -9.67
C VAL A 212 30.68 -9.14 -9.37
N PRO A 213 31.25 -10.26 -9.91
CA PRO A 213 30.59 -11.57 -9.87
C PRO A 213 30.42 -12.16 -8.46
N TRP A 214 31.45 -12.08 -7.61
CA TRP A 214 31.37 -12.62 -6.24
C TRP A 214 30.32 -11.88 -5.42
N LEU A 215 30.24 -10.56 -5.56
CA LEU A 215 29.28 -9.72 -4.86
C LEU A 215 27.85 -10.03 -5.32
N LYS A 216 27.65 -10.22 -6.64
CA LYS A 216 26.35 -10.65 -7.20
C LYS A 216 25.90 -11.97 -6.58
N VAL A 217 26.76 -12.99 -6.57
CA VAL A 217 26.44 -14.31 -6.02
C VAL A 217 26.14 -14.23 -4.52
N ALA A 218 26.98 -13.53 -3.76
CA ALA A 218 26.80 -13.37 -2.32
C ALA A 218 25.47 -12.68 -1.95
N VAL A 219 25.16 -11.56 -2.62
CA VAL A 219 23.90 -10.83 -2.36
C VAL A 219 22.68 -11.64 -2.83
N LYS A 220 22.77 -12.41 -3.93
CA LYS A 220 21.70 -13.35 -4.32
C LYS A 220 21.47 -14.42 -3.25
N SER A 221 22.52 -14.98 -2.66
CA SER A 221 22.42 -15.95 -1.57
C SER A 221 21.79 -15.35 -0.31
N LEU A 222 22.19 -14.13 0.08
CA LEU A 222 21.57 -13.41 1.20
C LEU A 222 20.10 -13.12 0.93
N ALA A 223 19.76 -12.66 -0.28
CA ALA A 223 18.38 -12.42 -0.68
C ALA A 223 17.54 -13.70 -0.63
N ARG A 224 18.08 -14.84 -1.10
CA ARG A 224 17.44 -16.14 -0.97
C ARG A 224 17.16 -16.50 0.49
N GLN A 225 18.14 -16.36 1.38
CA GLN A 225 17.96 -16.65 2.81
C GLN A 225 16.87 -15.77 3.43
N GLN A 226 16.89 -14.46 3.18
CA GLN A 226 15.92 -13.54 3.77
C GLN A 226 14.52 -13.64 3.16
N LEU A 227 14.40 -13.94 1.87
CA LEU A 227 13.12 -14.26 1.25
C LEU A 227 12.59 -15.61 1.78
N THR A 228 13.41 -16.64 1.91
CA THR A 228 12.95 -17.94 2.43
C THR A 228 12.47 -17.84 3.89
N THR A 229 13.06 -16.94 4.68
CA THR A 229 12.69 -16.70 6.10
C THR A 229 11.62 -15.62 6.29
N ALA A 230 11.03 -15.11 5.20
CA ALA A 230 10.04 -14.02 5.22
C ALA A 230 10.47 -12.74 5.95
N THR A 231 11.78 -12.49 6.07
CA THR A 231 12.36 -11.27 6.66
C THR A 231 12.52 -10.14 5.64
N LEU A 232 12.48 -10.46 4.35
CA LEU A 232 12.57 -9.52 3.23
C LEU A 232 11.30 -9.55 2.37
N SER A 233 10.83 -8.37 1.97
CA SER A 233 9.77 -8.23 0.94
C SER A 233 10.36 -8.07 -0.46
N TRP A 234 9.65 -8.52 -1.50
CA TRP A 234 10.09 -8.40 -2.89
C TRP A 234 10.41 -6.97 -3.31
N GLY A 235 9.65 -5.99 -2.81
CA GLY A 235 9.90 -4.57 -3.12
C GLY A 235 11.24 -4.06 -2.58
N THR A 236 11.68 -4.55 -1.42
CA THR A 236 12.98 -4.19 -0.82
C THR A 236 14.13 -4.73 -1.68
N LEU A 237 13.95 -5.92 -2.29
CA LEU A 237 14.95 -6.53 -3.16
C LEU A 237 15.35 -5.64 -4.33
N THR A 238 14.41 -4.87 -4.89
CA THR A 238 14.71 -3.91 -5.97
C THR A 238 15.70 -2.84 -5.50
N GLN A 239 15.64 -2.41 -4.24
CA GLN A 239 16.60 -1.46 -3.67
C GLN A 239 17.98 -2.10 -3.46
N TRP A 240 18.01 -3.36 -3.04
CA TRP A 240 19.25 -4.12 -2.89
C TRP A 240 20.00 -4.19 -4.22
N VAL A 241 19.34 -4.62 -5.30
CA VAL A 241 19.97 -4.72 -6.62
C VAL A 241 20.49 -3.37 -7.11
N ARG A 242 19.73 -2.28 -6.89
CA ARG A 242 20.19 -0.93 -7.23
C ARG A 242 21.44 -0.53 -6.45
N ALA A 243 21.46 -0.78 -5.13
CA ALA A 243 22.60 -0.48 -4.28
C ALA A 243 23.84 -1.31 -4.65
N THR A 244 23.67 -2.62 -4.85
CA THR A 244 24.74 -3.53 -5.26
C THR A 244 25.30 -3.16 -6.63
N ARG A 245 24.44 -2.81 -7.60
CA ARG A 245 24.86 -2.37 -8.94
C ARG A 245 25.67 -1.07 -8.89
N GLN A 246 25.20 -0.08 -8.14
CA GLN A 246 25.89 1.20 -8.00
C GLN A 246 27.26 1.02 -7.34
N PHE A 247 27.33 0.18 -6.29
CA PHE A 247 28.60 -0.12 -5.64
C PHE A 247 29.54 -0.91 -6.56
N ALA A 248 29.03 -1.91 -7.28
CA ALA A 248 29.80 -2.66 -8.27
C ALA A 248 30.35 -1.75 -9.39
N GLN A 249 29.57 -0.77 -9.86
CA GLN A 249 30.03 0.21 -10.84
C GLN A 249 31.20 1.04 -10.32
N PHE A 250 31.17 1.45 -9.05
CA PHE A 250 32.30 2.15 -8.43
C PHE A 250 33.54 1.25 -8.34
N LEU A 251 33.36 0.01 -7.88
CA LEU A 251 34.46 -0.95 -7.71
C LEU A 251 35.16 -1.32 -9.01
N THR A 252 34.50 -1.17 -10.16
CA THR A 252 35.06 -1.53 -11.48
C THR A 252 35.39 -0.32 -12.35
N GLN A 253 35.60 0.87 -11.78
CA GLN A 253 35.93 2.09 -12.56
C GLN A 253 37.24 1.98 -13.33
N ASP A 254 38.20 1.25 -12.80
CA ASP A 254 39.50 0.98 -13.42
C ASP A 254 39.48 -0.25 -14.34
N ASN A 255 38.29 -0.80 -14.63
CA ASN A 255 38.07 -2.06 -15.35
C ASN A 255 38.70 -3.29 -14.67
N THR A 256 39.00 -3.22 -13.37
CA THR A 256 39.43 -4.37 -12.57
C THR A 256 38.30 -4.81 -11.64
N VAL A 257 38.27 -6.10 -11.32
CA VAL A 257 37.32 -6.65 -10.34
C VAL A 257 38.09 -6.90 -9.04
N PRO A 258 37.81 -6.16 -7.97
CA PRO A 258 38.52 -6.36 -6.71
C PRO A 258 38.10 -7.68 -6.05
N ASN A 259 39.05 -8.35 -5.40
CA ASN A 259 38.76 -9.46 -4.51
C ASN A 259 38.12 -8.94 -3.20
N PRO A 260 37.34 -9.77 -2.48
CA PRO A 260 36.67 -9.34 -1.24
C PRO A 260 37.56 -8.65 -0.20
N PRO A 261 38.83 -9.06 0.04
CA PRO A 261 39.71 -8.39 1.00
C PRO A 261 40.07 -6.95 0.64
N ALA A 262 39.99 -6.57 -0.65
CA ALA A 262 40.22 -5.19 -1.08
C ALA A 262 39.05 -4.26 -0.74
N VAL A 263 37.86 -4.81 -0.44
CA VAL A 263 36.69 -4.05 -0.01
C VAL A 263 36.83 -3.69 1.46
N THR A 264 37.49 -2.57 1.71
CA THR A 264 37.76 -2.03 3.05
C THR A 264 36.87 -0.81 3.34
N ARG A 265 36.79 -0.40 4.61
CA ARG A 265 36.08 0.82 5.00
C ARG A 265 36.61 2.08 4.28
N PRO A 266 37.93 2.32 4.14
CA PRO A 266 38.43 3.44 3.33
C PRO A 266 37.89 3.43 1.89
N VAL A 267 37.94 2.30 1.19
CA VAL A 267 37.38 2.16 -0.18
C VAL A 267 35.89 2.47 -0.20
N PHE A 268 35.15 2.06 0.84
CA PHE A 268 33.73 2.36 0.94
C PHE A 268 33.44 3.84 1.22
N LEU A 269 34.32 4.54 1.94
CA LEU A 269 34.22 5.98 2.13
C LEU A 269 34.57 6.75 0.85
N ASP A 270 35.51 6.26 0.04
CA ASP A 270 35.79 6.79 -1.29
C ASP A 270 34.58 6.59 -2.22
N TYR A 271 33.93 5.43 -2.15
CA TYR A 271 32.64 5.19 -2.81
C TYR A 271 31.60 6.22 -2.37
N LEU A 272 31.44 6.45 -1.06
CA LEU A 272 30.48 7.42 -0.55
C LEU A 272 30.81 8.85 -1.04
N ALA A 273 32.07 9.23 -1.06
CA ALA A 273 32.51 10.51 -1.62
C ALA A 273 32.19 10.60 -3.12
N TRP A 274 32.44 9.51 -3.87
CA TRP A 274 32.09 9.41 -5.28
C TRP A 274 30.59 9.60 -5.53
N THR A 275 29.72 9.02 -4.70
CA THR A 275 28.25 9.20 -4.84
C THR A 275 27.75 10.63 -4.65
N ARG A 276 28.58 11.53 -4.12
CA ARG A 276 28.23 12.94 -3.86
C ARG A 276 28.79 13.89 -4.89
N ARG A 277 29.54 13.40 -5.89
CA ARG A 277 30.07 14.22 -6.97
C ARG A 277 28.98 14.54 -7.98
N ASP A 278 29.00 15.76 -8.51
CA ASP A 278 28.03 16.25 -9.50
C ASP A 278 28.17 15.58 -10.88
N ASP A 279 29.30 14.93 -11.16
CA ASP A 279 29.58 14.23 -12.41
C ASP A 279 29.04 12.79 -12.46
N THR A 280 28.29 12.36 -11.45
CA THR A 280 27.73 11.01 -11.35
C THR A 280 26.22 11.04 -11.18
N ALA A 281 25.53 10.01 -11.69
CA ALA A 281 24.11 9.80 -11.44
C ALA A 281 23.84 8.96 -10.18
N ALA A 282 24.84 8.80 -9.30
CA ALA A 282 24.76 7.94 -8.14
C ALA A 282 23.90 8.57 -7.01
N ASP A 283 23.20 7.73 -6.25
CA ASP A 283 22.43 8.16 -5.08
C ASP A 283 23.17 7.76 -3.80
N ALA A 284 23.62 8.76 -3.03
CA ALA A 284 24.26 8.55 -1.73
C ALA A 284 23.38 7.78 -0.73
N ARG A 285 22.05 7.76 -0.90
CA ARG A 285 21.15 6.96 -0.06
C ARG A 285 21.37 5.46 -0.23
N LEU A 286 21.74 5.03 -1.44
CA LEU A 286 22.00 3.62 -1.72
C LEU A 286 23.28 3.12 -1.04
N ALA A 287 24.20 4.00 -0.66
CA ALA A 287 25.37 3.61 0.13
C ALA A 287 24.98 3.05 1.50
N ASN A 288 23.89 3.53 2.13
CA ASN A 288 23.42 2.95 3.39
C ASN A 288 22.96 1.50 3.21
N THR A 289 22.27 1.21 2.10
CA THR A 289 21.89 -0.17 1.76
C THR A 289 23.12 -1.00 1.40
N GLY A 290 24.09 -0.45 0.68
CA GLY A 290 25.35 -1.13 0.35
C GLY A 290 26.14 -1.53 1.61
N ALA A 291 26.29 -0.62 2.57
CA ALA A 291 26.97 -0.91 3.84
C ALA A 291 26.25 -2.02 4.61
N TYR A 292 24.93 -1.90 4.78
CA TYR A 292 24.09 -2.92 5.42
C TYR A 292 24.27 -4.30 4.76
N LEU A 293 24.29 -4.35 3.42
CA LEU A 293 24.48 -5.61 2.69
C LEU A 293 25.85 -6.21 2.97
N LEU A 294 26.93 -5.43 2.88
CA LEU A 294 28.28 -5.93 3.14
C LEU A 294 28.44 -6.43 4.58
N GLU A 295 27.88 -5.73 5.55
CA GLU A 295 27.86 -6.15 6.96
C GLU A 295 27.07 -7.45 7.12
N CYS A 296 25.88 -7.56 6.51
CA CYS A 296 25.11 -8.81 6.52
C CYS A 296 25.85 -9.97 5.84
N LEU A 297 26.57 -9.71 4.74
CA LEU A 297 27.36 -10.74 4.06
C LEU A 297 28.50 -11.25 4.94
N HIS A 298 29.11 -10.37 5.73
CA HIS A 298 30.10 -10.73 6.72
C HIS A 298 29.48 -11.54 7.87
N ASP A 299 28.43 -11.01 8.50
CA ASP A 299 27.80 -11.60 9.69
C ASP A 299 27.18 -12.97 9.41
N THR A 300 26.65 -13.18 8.21
CA THR A 300 26.09 -14.48 7.78
C THR A 300 27.17 -15.46 7.27
N GLY A 301 28.43 -15.04 7.20
CA GLY A 301 29.53 -15.84 6.68
C GLY A 301 29.45 -16.14 5.18
N LEU A 302 28.61 -15.43 4.43
CA LEU A 302 28.51 -15.56 2.97
C LEU A 302 29.75 -15.00 2.25
N VAL A 303 30.42 -14.03 2.87
CA VAL A 303 31.75 -13.54 2.47
C VAL A 303 32.58 -13.34 3.73
N THR A 304 33.50 -14.26 4.00
CA THR A 304 34.25 -14.31 5.27
C THR A 304 35.50 -13.43 5.27
N ASP A 305 36.00 -13.04 4.11
CA ASP A 305 37.28 -12.35 3.90
C ASP A 305 37.14 -10.89 3.44
N LEU A 306 36.00 -10.24 3.74
CA LEU A 306 35.86 -8.79 3.49
C LEU A 306 36.94 -8.00 4.24
N GLY A 307 37.48 -6.98 3.59
CA GLY A 307 38.56 -6.14 4.12
C GLY A 307 38.19 -5.29 5.34
N SER A 308 36.91 -5.27 5.73
CA SER A 308 36.43 -4.61 6.94
C SER A 308 35.12 -5.24 7.41
N THR A 309 34.88 -5.24 8.72
CA THR A 309 33.65 -5.75 9.35
C THR A 309 32.55 -4.70 9.48
N MET A 310 32.89 -3.42 9.27
CA MET A 310 31.98 -2.28 9.40
C MET A 310 32.32 -1.24 8.34
N PHE A 311 31.32 -0.79 7.59
CA PHE A 311 31.49 0.14 6.48
C PHE A 311 30.93 1.53 6.79
N LEU A 312 29.81 1.61 7.52
CA LEU A 312 29.25 2.87 8.02
C LEU A 312 28.84 2.75 9.49
N ARG A 313 29.24 3.74 10.30
CA ARG A 313 28.78 3.86 11.69
C ARG A 313 27.39 4.49 11.76
N ARG A 314 26.68 4.22 12.85
CA ARG A 314 25.44 4.94 13.17
C ARG A 314 25.69 6.45 13.20
N GLY A 315 24.93 7.19 12.41
CA GLY A 315 25.09 8.65 12.29
C GLY A 315 25.94 9.09 11.10
N GLU A 316 26.64 8.17 10.42
CA GLU A 316 27.28 8.45 9.14
C GLU A 316 26.25 8.42 8.01
N ASN A 317 26.44 9.28 6.99
CA ASN A 317 25.56 9.42 5.83
C ASN A 317 24.05 9.56 6.17
N VAL A 318 23.75 10.33 7.22
CA VAL A 318 22.39 10.60 7.69
C VAL A 318 21.64 11.42 6.66
N HIS A 319 20.63 10.80 6.06
CA HIS A 319 19.67 11.50 5.23
C HIS A 319 18.49 11.92 6.09
N ARG A 320 18.47 13.20 6.49
CA ARG A 320 17.32 13.79 7.18
C ARG A 320 16.13 13.77 6.22
N LYS A 321 15.20 12.84 6.44
CA LYS A 321 13.90 12.86 5.76
C LYS A 321 13.06 13.95 6.41
N THR A 322 13.06 15.15 5.82
CA THR A 322 12.07 16.17 6.18
C THR A 322 10.71 15.68 5.71
N ARG A 323 9.90 15.19 6.63
CA ARG A 323 8.55 14.74 6.32
C ARG A 323 7.61 15.95 6.39
N ASN A 324 7.29 16.51 5.24
CA ASN A 324 6.33 17.60 5.12
C ASN A 324 5.01 17.04 4.59
N PRO A 325 3.96 16.90 5.42
CA PRO A 325 2.63 16.58 4.93
C PRO A 325 2.23 17.56 3.83
N ARG A 326 1.59 17.05 2.78
CA ARG A 326 1.03 17.86 1.70
C ARG A 326 -0.49 17.63 1.63
N PRO A 327 -1.28 18.15 2.59
CA PRO A 327 -2.73 18.09 2.49
C PRO A 327 -3.20 18.84 1.24
N PHE A 328 -4.38 18.50 0.72
CA PHE A 328 -5.01 19.32 -0.31
C PHE A 328 -5.48 20.66 0.29
N PRO A 329 -5.36 21.77 -0.44
CA PRO A 329 -5.96 23.04 -0.04
C PRO A 329 -7.49 22.92 0.13
N PRO A 330 -8.12 23.71 1.02
CA PRO A 330 -9.55 23.63 1.28
C PRO A 330 -10.43 23.82 0.03
N ASP A 331 -10.07 24.74 -0.87
CA ASP A 331 -10.79 24.97 -2.13
C ASP A 331 -10.71 23.77 -3.08
N VAL A 332 -9.58 23.06 -3.09
CA VAL A 332 -9.40 21.86 -3.91
C VAL A 332 -10.27 20.74 -3.35
N ILE A 333 -10.38 20.63 -2.03
CA ILE A 333 -11.23 19.67 -1.36
C ILE A 333 -12.71 19.92 -1.66
N GLU A 334 -13.19 21.15 -1.51
CA GLU A 334 -14.57 21.54 -1.84
C GLU A 334 -14.92 21.23 -3.29
N ARG A 335 -13.99 21.52 -4.22
CA ARG A 335 -14.16 21.21 -5.64
C ARG A 335 -14.16 19.71 -5.93
N ILE A 336 -13.37 18.90 -5.21
CA ILE A 336 -13.42 17.44 -5.32
C ILE A 336 -14.79 16.94 -4.87
N ASP A 337 -15.30 17.45 -3.76
CA ASP A 337 -16.59 17.00 -3.22
C ASP A 337 -17.71 17.37 -4.22
N THR A 338 -17.80 18.64 -4.61
CA THR A 338 -18.87 19.13 -5.48
C THR A 338 -18.79 18.65 -6.94
N LEU A 339 -17.61 18.68 -7.58
CA LEU A 339 -17.47 18.39 -9.01
C LEU A 339 -17.29 16.91 -9.32
N ILE A 340 -16.89 16.11 -8.32
CA ILE A 340 -16.60 14.68 -8.50
C ILE A 340 -17.47 13.82 -7.60
N VAL A 341 -17.43 13.99 -6.27
CA VAL A 341 -18.15 13.10 -5.34
C VAL A 341 -19.65 13.26 -5.46
N ASP A 342 -20.15 14.48 -5.55
CA ASP A 342 -21.59 14.78 -5.63
C ASP A 342 -22.13 14.76 -7.06
N ASN A 343 -21.23 14.70 -8.05
CA ASN A 343 -21.60 14.72 -9.45
C ASN A 343 -22.10 13.35 -9.95
N PRO A 344 -23.40 13.20 -10.28
CA PRO A 344 -23.95 11.92 -10.72
C PRO A 344 -23.45 11.47 -12.10
N ALA A 345 -22.87 12.38 -12.90
CA ALA A 345 -22.31 12.05 -14.22
C ALA A 345 -20.93 11.37 -14.11
N THR A 346 -20.24 11.49 -12.97
CA THR A 346 -18.98 10.79 -12.75
C THR A 346 -19.24 9.31 -12.50
N ASP A 347 -18.36 8.46 -13.04
CA ASP A 347 -18.40 7.01 -12.83
C ASP A 347 -18.61 6.64 -11.35
N PRO A 348 -19.66 5.86 -11.01
CA PRO A 348 -20.05 5.61 -9.63
C PRO A 348 -18.99 4.83 -8.83
N THR A 349 -18.19 3.99 -9.50
CA THR A 349 -17.07 3.29 -8.83
C THR A 349 -16.00 4.30 -8.44
N ILE A 350 -15.61 5.21 -9.33
CA ILE A 350 -14.63 6.27 -9.02
C ILE A 350 -15.14 7.22 -7.94
N ARG A 351 -16.43 7.60 -7.96
CA ARG A 351 -17.05 8.41 -6.90
C ARG A 351 -16.91 7.75 -5.53
N ALA A 352 -17.31 6.47 -5.43
CA ALA A 352 -17.19 5.71 -4.19
C ALA A 352 -15.72 5.57 -3.74
N MET A 353 -14.78 5.32 -4.66
CA MET A 353 -13.34 5.26 -4.33
C MET A 353 -12.83 6.58 -3.73
N ILE A 354 -13.20 7.72 -4.31
CA ILE A 354 -12.76 9.03 -3.83
C ILE A 354 -13.43 9.36 -2.50
N ALA A 355 -14.74 9.12 -2.35
CA ALA A 355 -15.47 9.31 -1.09
C ALA A 355 -14.86 8.47 0.05
N THR A 356 -14.62 7.17 -0.19
CA THR A 356 -13.95 6.31 0.79
C THR A 356 -12.57 6.85 1.14
N ASN A 357 -11.79 7.32 0.17
CA ASN A 357 -10.44 7.81 0.45
C ASN A 357 -10.42 9.22 1.08
N ARG A 358 -11.41 10.06 0.80
CA ARG A 358 -11.64 11.38 1.44
C ARG A 358 -11.93 11.25 2.93
N TRP A 359 -12.59 10.17 3.34
CA TRP A 359 -12.83 9.84 4.75
C TRP A 359 -11.67 9.06 5.38
N ALA A 360 -11.27 7.96 4.75
CA ALA A 360 -10.40 6.97 5.36
C ALA A 360 -8.90 7.22 5.14
N GLY A 361 -8.50 8.04 4.15
CA GLY A 361 -7.10 8.27 3.83
C GLY A 361 -6.30 6.97 3.57
N CYS A 362 -6.91 6.00 2.88
CA CYS A 362 -6.31 4.71 2.56
C CYS A 362 -5.00 4.87 1.77
N ARG A 363 -4.04 3.94 1.96
CA ARG A 363 -2.92 3.87 1.00
C ARG A 363 -3.48 3.44 -0.35
N ILE A 364 -2.92 3.96 -1.45
CA ILE A 364 -3.44 3.66 -2.79
C ILE A 364 -3.52 2.15 -3.07
N SER A 365 -2.54 1.36 -2.61
CA SER A 365 -2.53 -0.10 -2.74
C SER A 365 -3.62 -0.78 -1.92
N GLU A 366 -4.02 -0.20 -0.78
CA GLU A 366 -5.11 -0.71 0.06
C GLU A 366 -6.47 -0.33 -0.55
N LEU A 367 -6.60 0.90 -1.04
CA LEU A 367 -7.83 1.38 -1.68
C LEU A 367 -8.21 0.51 -2.89
N VAL A 368 -7.26 0.22 -3.79
CA VAL A 368 -7.55 -0.60 -4.98
C VAL A 368 -7.82 -2.07 -4.67
N ALA A 369 -7.37 -2.56 -3.51
CA ALA A 369 -7.48 -3.95 -3.09
C ALA A 369 -8.55 -4.15 -2.00
N LEU A 370 -9.39 -3.13 -1.74
CA LEU A 370 -10.37 -3.19 -0.67
C LEU A 370 -11.37 -4.34 -0.96
N PRO A 371 -11.55 -5.29 -0.02
CA PRO A 371 -12.46 -6.42 -0.21
C PRO A 371 -13.89 -5.94 -0.41
N ILE A 372 -14.69 -6.68 -1.20
CA ILE A 372 -16.09 -6.33 -1.39
C ILE A 372 -16.84 -6.32 -0.06
N ASP A 373 -16.53 -7.25 0.86
CA ASP A 373 -17.18 -7.43 2.16
C ASP A 373 -16.52 -6.64 3.30
N CYS A 374 -15.87 -5.51 3.00
CA CYS A 374 -15.16 -4.74 4.01
C CYS A 374 -16.07 -3.97 4.98
N LEU A 375 -17.38 -3.87 4.71
CA LEU A 375 -18.33 -3.08 5.50
C LEU A 375 -18.99 -3.96 6.57
N HIS A 376 -18.93 -3.51 7.81
CA HIS A 376 -19.53 -4.15 8.98
C HIS A 376 -20.44 -3.16 9.71
N HIS A 377 -21.51 -3.66 10.31
CA HIS A 377 -22.43 -2.87 11.13
C HIS A 377 -22.41 -3.39 12.57
N SER A 378 -22.35 -2.48 13.54
CA SER A 378 -22.53 -2.78 14.97
C SER A 378 -23.50 -1.78 15.60
N ASP A 379 -23.84 -1.97 16.87
CA ASP A 379 -24.70 -1.03 17.63
C ASP A 379 -24.13 0.41 17.68
N ALA A 380 -22.83 0.56 17.43
CA ALA A 380 -22.14 1.85 17.39
C ALA A 380 -22.07 2.47 15.97
N GLY A 381 -22.75 1.87 14.98
CA GLY A 381 -22.79 2.33 13.59
C GLY A 381 -21.95 1.49 12.61
N HIS A 382 -21.61 2.08 11.48
CA HIS A 382 -20.91 1.41 10.38
C HIS A 382 -19.38 1.49 10.51
N TRP A 383 -18.70 0.41 10.11
CA TRP A 383 -17.25 0.26 10.18
C TRP A 383 -16.70 -0.34 8.90
N ILE A 384 -15.52 0.11 8.49
CA ILE A 384 -14.72 -0.60 7.48
C ILE A 384 -13.62 -1.39 8.19
N GLU A 385 -13.47 -2.66 7.81
CA GLU A 385 -12.39 -3.53 8.26
C GLU A 385 -11.70 -4.21 7.07
N TYR A 386 -10.36 -4.22 7.08
CA TYR A 386 -9.57 -4.97 6.10
C TYR A 386 -8.16 -5.28 6.62
N TRP A 387 -7.55 -6.33 6.06
CA TRP A 387 -6.16 -6.69 6.33
C TRP A 387 -5.20 -5.78 5.57
N MET A 388 -4.22 -5.17 6.24
CA MET A 388 -3.16 -4.38 5.62
C MET A 388 -1.91 -5.26 5.38
N PRO A 389 -1.60 -5.67 4.14
CA PRO A 389 -0.48 -6.58 3.88
C PRO A 389 0.88 -5.95 4.22
N LYS A 390 1.02 -4.64 4.05
CA LYS A 390 2.29 -3.93 4.29
C LYS A 390 2.72 -3.94 5.75
N THR A 391 1.75 -3.99 6.65
CA THR A 391 1.97 -3.91 8.10
C THR A 391 1.59 -5.20 8.80
N SER A 392 1.11 -6.19 8.05
CA SER A 392 0.59 -7.46 8.56
C SER A 392 -0.33 -7.27 9.78
N ALA A 393 -1.32 -6.38 9.62
CA ALA A 393 -2.25 -6.03 10.70
C ALA A 393 -3.63 -5.70 10.15
N TRP A 394 -4.68 -5.98 10.94
CA TRP A 394 -6.04 -5.53 10.65
C TRP A 394 -6.15 -4.03 10.87
N ARG A 395 -6.85 -3.35 9.95
CA ARG A 395 -7.28 -1.97 10.11
C ARG A 395 -8.79 -1.94 10.20
N ARG A 396 -9.29 -1.31 11.27
CA ARG A 396 -10.72 -1.08 11.49
C ARG A 396 -10.96 0.37 11.88
N PHE A 397 -11.92 1.03 11.26
CA PHE A 397 -12.30 2.42 11.58
C PHE A 397 -13.78 2.68 11.29
N PRO A 398 -14.41 3.60 12.03
CA PRO A 398 -15.82 3.93 11.84
C PRO A 398 -16.02 4.78 10.58
N ILE A 399 -17.18 4.68 9.96
CA ILE A 399 -17.60 5.51 8.83
C ILE A 399 -18.98 6.12 9.10
N PRO A 400 -19.31 7.28 8.52
CA PRO A 400 -20.65 7.83 8.62
C PRO A 400 -21.63 7.06 7.71
N ASP A 401 -22.92 7.17 8.02
CA ASP A 401 -23.97 6.37 7.37
C ASP A 401 -24.12 6.70 5.87
N ASP A 402 -23.91 7.95 5.48
CA ASP A 402 -23.93 8.36 4.06
C ASP A 402 -22.86 7.64 3.22
N LEU A 403 -21.65 7.47 3.76
CA LEU A 403 -20.58 6.71 3.12
C LEU A 403 -20.89 5.21 3.12
N ALA A 404 -21.54 4.70 4.19
CA ALA A 404 -21.98 3.31 4.24
C ALA A 404 -22.99 3.01 3.13
N GLU A 405 -23.96 3.89 2.89
CA GLU A 405 -24.92 3.78 1.78
C GLU A 405 -24.22 3.76 0.42
N VAL A 406 -23.23 4.63 0.20
CA VAL A 406 -22.41 4.65 -1.03
C VAL A 406 -21.68 3.32 -1.23
N ILE A 407 -21.12 2.73 -0.17
CA ILE A 407 -20.41 1.45 -0.23
C ILE A 407 -21.39 0.29 -0.48
N LEU A 408 -22.54 0.25 0.19
CA LEU A 408 -23.59 -0.76 -0.03
C LEU A 408 -24.07 -0.72 -1.48
N ALA A 409 -24.35 0.47 -2.02
CA ALA A 409 -24.74 0.63 -3.41
C ALA A 409 -23.64 0.18 -4.38
N GLN A 410 -22.37 0.40 -4.03
CA GLN A 410 -21.23 -0.09 -4.81
C GLN A 410 -21.12 -1.62 -4.76
N GLN A 411 -21.25 -2.25 -3.59
CA GLN A 411 -21.26 -3.71 -3.44
C GLN A 411 -22.35 -4.35 -4.30
N ALA A 412 -23.56 -3.80 -4.26
CA ALA A 412 -24.70 -4.27 -5.07
C ALA A 412 -24.38 -4.21 -6.57
N ARG A 413 -23.94 -3.06 -7.09
CA ARG A 413 -23.56 -2.90 -8.52
C ARG A 413 -22.48 -3.88 -8.95
N VAL A 414 -21.47 -4.10 -8.11
CA VAL A 414 -20.37 -5.02 -8.41
C VAL A 414 -20.87 -6.46 -8.47
N ARG A 415 -21.71 -6.88 -7.52
CA ARG A 415 -22.30 -8.23 -7.52
C ARG A 415 -23.25 -8.45 -8.69
N ASP A 416 -24.04 -7.45 -9.04
CA ASP A 416 -24.93 -7.52 -10.21
C ASP A 416 -24.14 -7.65 -11.52
N THR A 417 -23.00 -6.97 -11.62
CA THR A 417 -22.18 -6.96 -12.84
C THR A 417 -21.26 -8.18 -12.95
N TYR A 418 -20.66 -8.62 -11.85
CA TYR A 418 -19.60 -9.64 -11.82
C TYR A 418 -19.99 -10.93 -11.11
N GLY A 419 -21.20 -11.03 -10.58
CA GLY A 419 -21.69 -12.20 -9.85
C GLY A 419 -21.38 -12.17 -8.35
N PRO A 420 -21.91 -13.16 -7.60
CA PRO A 420 -21.82 -13.20 -6.13
C PRO A 420 -20.39 -13.41 -5.62
N ASP A 421 -19.53 -14.07 -6.41
CA ASP A 421 -18.14 -14.39 -6.05
C ASP A 421 -17.16 -13.23 -6.30
N ALA A 422 -17.67 -12.02 -6.55
CA ALA A 422 -16.85 -10.84 -6.75
C ALA A 422 -16.03 -10.53 -5.48
N ILE A 423 -14.70 -10.38 -5.61
CA ILE A 423 -13.80 -10.22 -4.46
C ILE A 423 -13.51 -8.76 -4.11
N HIS A 424 -13.46 -7.87 -5.10
CA HIS A 424 -12.97 -6.49 -4.95
C HIS A 424 -14.13 -5.49 -4.94
N LEU A 425 -14.13 -4.55 -3.97
CA LEU A 425 -15.13 -3.47 -3.91
C LEU A 425 -15.04 -2.52 -5.12
N PHE A 426 -13.82 -2.33 -5.64
CA PHE A 426 -13.54 -1.45 -6.78
C PHE A 426 -12.87 -2.21 -7.93
N PRO A 427 -13.65 -2.89 -8.79
CA PRO A 427 -13.11 -3.60 -9.94
C PRO A 427 -12.44 -2.64 -10.93
N GLY A 428 -11.22 -2.97 -11.36
CA GLY A 428 -10.49 -2.25 -12.40
C GLY A 428 -10.80 -2.77 -13.80
N ALA A 429 -10.28 -2.08 -14.82
CA ALA A 429 -10.55 -2.36 -16.24
C ALA A 429 -10.18 -3.78 -16.73
N ARG A 430 -9.38 -4.55 -15.96
CA ARG A 430 -9.04 -5.95 -16.28
C ARG A 430 -10.05 -6.98 -15.76
N SER A 431 -11.10 -6.51 -15.09
CA SER A 431 -12.22 -7.34 -14.63
C SER A 431 -13.04 -7.83 -15.82
N SER A 432 -13.75 -8.94 -15.66
CA SER A 432 -14.59 -9.52 -16.71
C SER A 432 -15.92 -9.98 -16.12
N ALA A 433 -16.99 -9.30 -16.52
CA ALA A 433 -18.36 -9.66 -16.16
C ALA A 433 -18.72 -11.07 -16.66
N THR A 434 -18.41 -11.36 -17.93
CA THR A 434 -18.68 -12.68 -18.54
C THR A 434 -17.98 -13.84 -17.81
N ALA A 435 -16.81 -13.58 -17.23
CA ALA A 435 -16.06 -14.60 -16.47
C ALA A 435 -16.34 -14.55 -14.95
N GLY A 436 -17.26 -13.69 -14.49
CA GLY A 436 -17.56 -13.52 -13.07
C GLY A 436 -16.36 -13.08 -12.22
N ARG A 437 -15.41 -12.34 -12.81
CA ARG A 437 -14.08 -12.13 -12.21
C ARG A 437 -13.76 -10.67 -12.03
N THR A 438 -13.49 -10.27 -10.79
CA THR A 438 -12.99 -8.93 -10.47
C THR A 438 -11.46 -8.92 -10.35
N GLN A 439 -10.85 -7.82 -10.76
CA GLN A 439 -9.42 -7.55 -10.62
C GLN A 439 -9.24 -6.15 -10.05
N PRO A 440 -8.28 -5.93 -9.16
CA PRO A 440 -8.05 -4.60 -8.62
C PRO A 440 -7.46 -3.69 -9.69
N TRP A 441 -7.68 -2.39 -9.54
CA TRP A 441 -6.96 -1.37 -10.31
C TRP A 441 -5.44 -1.52 -10.08
N SER A 442 -4.64 -1.30 -11.12
CA SER A 442 -3.23 -1.05 -10.88
C SER A 442 -3.09 0.32 -10.20
N THR A 443 -2.12 0.46 -9.29
CA THR A 443 -1.88 1.73 -8.59
C THR A 443 -1.57 2.85 -9.58
N SER A 444 -0.75 2.59 -10.60
CA SER A 444 -0.50 3.52 -11.70
C SER A 444 -1.75 3.82 -12.52
N GLY A 445 -2.57 2.81 -12.84
CA GLY A 445 -3.81 2.99 -13.60
C GLY A 445 -4.79 3.92 -12.88
N LEU A 446 -4.96 3.75 -11.56
CA LEU A 446 -5.79 4.65 -10.76
C LEU A 446 -5.21 6.07 -10.75
N ARG A 447 -3.90 6.24 -10.57
CA ARG A 447 -3.27 7.57 -10.61
C ARG A 447 -3.54 8.28 -11.93
N HIS A 448 -3.38 7.58 -13.06
CA HIS A 448 -3.65 8.16 -14.37
C HIS A 448 -5.13 8.52 -14.56
N ARG A 449 -6.05 7.65 -14.11
CA ARG A 449 -7.49 7.94 -14.19
C ARG A 449 -7.86 9.16 -13.35
N LEU A 450 -7.36 9.28 -12.12
CA LEU A 450 -7.61 10.42 -11.25
C LEU A 450 -6.98 11.71 -11.81
N SER A 451 -5.75 11.67 -12.32
CA SER A 451 -5.14 12.82 -13.01
C SER A 451 -5.95 13.28 -14.21
N ALA A 452 -6.49 12.36 -15.01
CA ALA A 452 -7.35 12.70 -16.14
C ALA A 452 -8.67 13.32 -15.66
N LEU A 453 -9.31 12.73 -14.66
CA LEU A 453 -10.57 13.21 -14.08
C LEU A 453 -10.43 14.62 -13.48
N PHE A 454 -9.35 14.88 -12.75
CA PHE A 454 -9.10 16.21 -12.20
C PHE A 454 -8.92 17.25 -13.30
N ARG A 455 -8.24 16.89 -14.40
CA ARG A 455 -8.09 17.77 -15.57
C ARG A 455 -9.43 18.02 -16.27
N GLU A 456 -10.24 16.98 -16.43
CA GLU A 456 -11.58 17.04 -17.02
C GLU A 456 -12.49 18.03 -16.26
N HIS A 457 -12.42 18.04 -14.93
CA HIS A 457 -13.16 18.98 -14.07
C HIS A 457 -12.38 20.28 -13.74
N GLY A 458 -11.25 20.54 -14.40
CA GLY A 458 -10.46 21.76 -14.22
C GLY A 458 -9.80 21.93 -12.85
N ILE A 459 -9.67 20.86 -12.04
CA ILE A 459 -9.02 20.86 -10.72
C ILE A 459 -7.50 20.73 -10.89
N THR A 460 -6.89 21.70 -11.57
CA THR A 460 -5.45 21.68 -11.91
C THR A 460 -4.60 22.65 -11.07
N SER A 461 -5.23 23.52 -10.29
CA SER A 461 -4.58 24.42 -9.35
C SER A 461 -5.52 24.80 -8.21
N SER A 462 -4.96 25.15 -7.06
CA SER A 462 -5.71 25.81 -5.97
C SER A 462 -5.90 27.29 -6.28
N THR A 463 -7.11 27.79 -6.07
CA THR A 463 -7.44 29.22 -6.19
C THR A 463 -6.98 30.02 -4.98
N ILE A 464 -6.79 29.36 -3.83
CA ILE A 464 -6.34 29.99 -2.58
C ILE A 464 -4.81 30.09 -2.52
N THR A 465 -4.11 28.99 -2.82
CA THR A 465 -2.65 28.91 -2.64
C THR A 465 -1.85 29.06 -3.93
N GLY A 466 -2.51 28.99 -5.09
CA GLY A 466 -1.83 28.93 -6.39
C GLY A 466 -1.09 27.62 -6.67
N GLU A 467 -1.16 26.63 -5.76
CA GLU A 467 -0.47 25.35 -5.90
C GLU A 467 -1.02 24.57 -7.11
N SER A 468 -0.13 24.02 -7.95
CA SER A 468 -0.53 23.10 -9.02
C SER A 468 -0.99 21.73 -8.48
N ILE A 469 -2.11 21.24 -9.00
CA ILE A 469 -2.76 19.99 -8.57
C ILE A 469 -2.71 18.98 -9.72
N SER A 470 -2.03 17.86 -9.48
CA SER A 470 -1.89 16.79 -10.49
C SER A 470 -3.06 15.79 -10.51
N GLY A 471 -3.85 15.71 -9.43
CA GLY A 471 -4.91 14.72 -9.20
C GLY A 471 -4.43 13.27 -8.95
N GLY A 472 -3.23 12.91 -9.41
CA GLY A 472 -2.68 11.56 -9.29
C GLY A 472 -2.01 11.28 -7.94
N ASP A 473 -1.86 12.28 -7.06
CA ASP A 473 -1.26 12.10 -5.74
C ASP A 473 -2.28 11.70 -4.67
N VAL A 474 -2.70 10.42 -4.75
CA VAL A 474 -3.67 9.81 -3.83
C VAL A 474 -3.25 9.91 -2.36
N HIS A 475 -1.94 10.02 -2.07
CA HIS A 475 -1.47 10.10 -0.68
C HIS A 475 -1.82 11.43 -0.01
N ARG A 476 -2.11 12.48 -0.78
CA ARG A 476 -2.56 13.78 -0.24
C ARG A 476 -3.89 13.68 0.49
N PHE A 477 -4.80 12.79 0.10
CA PHE A 477 -6.03 12.54 0.85
C PHE A 477 -5.72 12.09 2.28
N ARG A 478 -4.79 11.16 2.44
CA ARG A 478 -4.32 10.72 3.76
C ARG A 478 -3.69 11.85 4.56
N HIS A 479 -2.90 12.71 3.90
CA HIS A 479 -2.35 13.87 4.59
C HIS A 479 -3.42 14.87 5.02
N THR A 480 -4.44 15.06 4.20
CA THR A 480 -5.58 15.94 4.49
C THR A 480 -6.34 15.42 5.71
N VAL A 481 -6.78 14.16 5.69
CA VAL A 481 -7.50 13.53 6.83
C VAL A 481 -6.65 13.56 8.10
N GLY A 482 -5.38 13.17 8.04
CA GLY A 482 -4.49 13.17 9.20
C GLY A 482 -4.34 14.55 9.85
N MET A 483 -4.20 15.60 9.04
CA MET A 483 -4.14 16.98 9.53
C MET A 483 -5.49 17.47 10.05
N THR A 484 -6.59 17.19 9.34
CA THR A 484 -7.95 17.59 9.75
C THR A 484 -8.31 16.99 11.10
N LEU A 485 -8.05 15.70 11.34
CA LEU A 485 -8.33 15.05 12.63
C LEU A 485 -7.56 15.71 13.78
N LEU A 486 -6.26 15.96 13.60
CA LEU A 486 -5.46 16.66 14.62
C LEU A 486 -5.96 18.09 14.87
N ASN A 487 -6.28 18.83 13.81
CA ASN A 487 -6.82 20.19 13.93
C ASN A 487 -8.16 20.20 14.66
N ASN A 488 -8.97 19.14 14.51
CA ASN A 488 -10.22 18.92 15.23
C ASN A 488 -10.02 18.39 16.66
N GLY A 489 -8.78 18.32 17.15
CA GLY A 489 -8.46 18.03 18.55
C GLY A 489 -8.16 16.56 18.86
N TRP A 490 -8.11 15.68 17.86
CA TRP A 490 -7.68 14.31 18.06
C TRP A 490 -6.21 14.26 18.49
N THR A 491 -5.89 13.33 19.37
CA THR A 491 -4.53 13.03 19.78
C THR A 491 -3.76 12.33 18.66
N GLN A 492 -2.42 12.38 18.72
CA GLN A 492 -1.59 11.64 17.78
C GLN A 492 -1.85 10.12 17.84
N GLN A 493 -2.19 9.59 19.02
CA GLN A 493 -2.53 8.18 19.18
C GLN A 493 -3.83 7.83 18.45
N GLU A 494 -4.88 8.62 18.62
CA GLU A 494 -6.16 8.37 17.94
C GLU A 494 -6.01 8.47 16.42
N VAL A 495 -5.25 9.45 15.92
CA VAL A 495 -4.96 9.57 14.48
C VAL A 495 -4.10 8.42 13.96
N ARG A 496 -3.13 7.95 14.75
CA ARG A 496 -2.31 6.78 14.41
C ARG A 496 -3.17 5.54 14.25
N ASP A 497 -4.08 5.32 15.19
CA ASP A 497 -4.95 4.15 15.24
C ASP A 497 -5.98 4.21 14.10
N PHE A 498 -6.62 5.37 13.88
CA PHE A 498 -7.56 5.60 12.77
C PHE A 498 -6.89 5.38 11.39
N LEU A 499 -5.68 5.89 11.19
CA LEU A 499 -4.96 5.76 9.93
C LEU A 499 -4.28 4.39 9.75
N GLY A 500 -4.11 3.59 10.81
CA GLY A 500 -3.38 2.32 10.75
C GLY A 500 -1.86 2.51 10.57
N HIS A 501 -1.25 3.40 11.35
CA HIS A 501 0.22 3.54 11.42
C HIS A 501 0.82 2.59 12.46
N GLN A 502 1.98 2.01 12.17
CA GLN A 502 2.66 1.10 13.11
C GLN A 502 3.68 1.77 14.05
N SER A 503 4.01 3.04 13.81
CA SER A 503 4.87 3.77 14.75
C SER A 503 4.46 5.22 14.85
N ASP A 504 4.67 5.78 16.04
CA ASP A 504 4.41 7.19 16.33
C ASP A 504 5.22 8.12 15.43
N THR A 505 6.39 7.69 14.97
CA THR A 505 7.18 8.47 14.01
C THR A 505 6.45 8.72 12.69
N MET A 506 5.53 7.84 12.27
CA MET A 506 4.70 8.08 11.08
C MET A 506 3.64 9.14 11.34
N THR A 507 3.07 9.18 12.55
CA THR A 507 2.06 10.19 12.93
C THR A 507 2.67 11.52 13.35
N SER A 508 3.90 11.53 13.88
CA SER A 508 4.62 12.76 14.26
C SER A 508 4.86 13.70 13.07
N THR A 509 4.79 13.17 11.86
CA THR A 509 4.79 13.95 10.61
C THR A 509 3.61 14.93 10.55
N TYR A 510 2.46 14.56 11.13
CA TYR A 510 1.27 15.41 11.22
C TYR A 510 1.28 16.32 12.45
N ALA A 511 2.13 16.04 13.45
CA ALA A 511 2.18 16.75 14.72
C ALA A 511 2.73 18.19 14.62
N ARG A 512 2.90 18.73 13.42
CA ARG A 512 3.23 20.14 13.25
C ARG A 512 1.96 20.94 13.54
N ILE A 513 1.81 21.32 14.80
CA ILE A 513 0.75 22.18 15.30
C ILE A 513 0.76 23.47 14.47
N THR A 514 -0.35 23.81 13.82
CA THR A 514 -0.48 25.11 13.15
C THR A 514 -0.45 26.22 14.18
N ASP A 515 0.00 27.42 13.82
CA ASP A 515 0.06 28.55 14.76
C ASP A 515 -1.34 28.82 15.37
N ASP A 516 -2.41 28.63 14.60
CA ASP A 516 -3.79 28.72 15.09
C ASP A 516 -4.17 27.62 16.08
N THR A 517 -3.73 26.38 15.86
CA THR A 517 -3.97 25.27 16.79
C THR A 517 -3.15 25.46 18.06
N LEU A 518 -1.93 25.97 17.95
CA LEU A 518 -1.07 26.29 19.07
C LEU A 518 -1.67 27.44 19.88
N ALA A 519 -2.14 28.49 19.19
CA ALA A 519 -2.81 29.62 19.80
C ALA A 519 -4.14 29.21 20.45
N ARG A 520 -4.93 28.35 19.81
CA ARG A 520 -6.17 27.78 20.38
C ARG A 520 -5.86 26.92 21.59
N LYS A 521 -4.89 25.99 21.52
CA LYS A 521 -4.51 25.13 22.65
C LYS A 521 -3.89 25.93 23.79
N ALA A 522 -3.15 26.99 23.48
CA ALA A 522 -2.68 27.95 24.47
C ALA A 522 -3.88 28.68 25.10
N ARG A 523 -4.81 29.22 24.30
CA ARG A 523 -6.05 29.83 24.80
C ARG A 523 -6.86 28.87 25.66
N GLU A 524 -7.16 27.66 25.19
CA GLU A 524 -7.82 26.61 25.97
C GLU A 524 -7.07 26.30 27.27
N PHE A 525 -5.73 26.29 27.28
CA PHE A 525 -4.94 26.11 28.49
C PHE A 525 -5.05 27.32 29.44
N TRP A 526 -5.13 28.54 28.90
CA TRP A 526 -5.28 29.78 29.67
C TRP A 526 -6.73 30.00 30.17
N GLU A 527 -7.73 29.61 29.38
CA GLU A 527 -9.17 29.74 29.62
C GLU A 527 -9.71 28.60 30.49
N ASN A 528 -9.21 27.37 30.33
CA ASN A 528 -9.48 26.26 31.25
C ASN A 528 -8.57 26.28 32.49
N LYS A 529 -7.96 27.43 32.82
CA LYS A 529 -7.56 27.66 34.21
C LYS A 529 -8.85 27.65 35.02
N PRO A 530 -9.00 26.80 36.05
CA PRO A 530 -10.18 26.86 36.89
C PRO A 530 -10.32 28.29 37.40
N GLU A 531 -11.45 28.92 37.13
CA GLU A 531 -11.81 30.17 37.79
C GLU A 531 -11.85 29.86 39.28
N ASN A 532 -10.81 30.30 39.98
CA ASN A 532 -10.94 30.56 41.39
C ASN A 532 -10.53 32.00 41.62
N SER A 533 -11.57 32.76 41.94
CA SER A 533 -11.55 33.99 42.70
C SER A 533 -10.38 34.08 43.70
N SER A 534 -9.91 35.32 43.84
CA SER A 534 -9.08 35.88 44.91
C SER A 534 -7.60 35.47 44.97
N THR A 535 -6.77 36.47 44.66
CA THR A 535 -5.46 36.77 45.28
C THR A 535 -4.53 35.59 45.59
N GLY A 536 -3.72 35.21 44.60
CA GLY A 536 -2.55 34.35 44.79
C GLY A 536 -2.10 33.75 43.46
N ASP A 537 -0.82 33.87 43.11
CA ASP A 537 -0.28 33.27 41.89
C ASP A 537 -0.52 31.75 41.86
N ALA A 538 -1.38 31.29 40.95
CA ALA A 538 -1.78 29.89 40.82
C ALA A 538 -0.60 28.95 40.51
N GLY A 539 0.52 29.48 39.98
CA GLY A 539 1.76 28.74 39.83
C GLY A 539 2.42 28.43 41.17
N VAL A 540 2.41 29.40 42.08
CA VAL A 540 2.91 29.27 43.46
C VAL A 540 1.97 28.36 44.28
N GLU A 541 0.66 28.46 44.08
CA GLU A 541 -0.31 27.63 44.80
C GLU A 541 -0.30 26.16 44.35
N ARG A 542 -0.10 25.88 43.05
CA ARG A 542 0.16 24.51 42.57
C ARG A 542 1.50 23.95 43.04
N LEU A 543 2.50 24.80 43.23
CA LEU A 543 3.79 24.41 43.81
C LEU A 543 3.65 24.14 45.32
N ARG A 544 2.79 24.91 46.03
CA ARG A 544 2.43 24.66 47.44
C ARG A 544 1.62 23.38 47.62
N ALA A 545 0.66 23.10 46.73
CA ALA A 545 -0.12 21.85 46.74
C ALA A 545 0.70 20.59 46.39
N ARG A 546 1.87 20.75 45.75
CA ARG A 546 2.77 19.62 45.43
C ARG A 546 3.42 18.98 46.67
N PHE A 547 3.40 19.66 47.82
CA PHE A 547 4.09 19.24 49.04
C PHE A 547 3.17 19.23 50.27
N THR A 548 1.94 18.76 50.12
CA THR A 548 0.98 18.72 51.23
C THR A 548 1.34 17.65 52.28
N ALA A 549 1.77 16.46 51.85
CA ALA A 549 2.23 15.41 52.77
C ALA A 549 3.37 14.57 52.18
N ALA A 550 4.39 14.27 52.99
CA ALA A 550 5.50 13.41 52.60
C ALA A 550 5.19 11.92 52.80
N LEU A 551 5.53 11.13 51.80
CA LEU A 551 5.54 9.67 51.82
C LEU A 551 6.98 9.15 51.82
N PRO A 552 7.24 7.90 52.25
CA PRO A 552 8.59 7.32 52.25
C PRO A 552 9.31 7.33 50.89
N ASN A 553 8.56 7.44 49.78
CA ASN A 553 9.06 7.39 48.42
C ASN A 553 8.46 8.48 47.49
N GLY A 554 7.88 9.55 48.05
CA GLY A 554 7.25 10.60 47.23
C GLY A 554 6.38 11.58 48.02
N PHE A 555 5.45 12.22 47.33
CA PHE A 555 4.54 13.22 47.93
C PHE A 555 3.10 12.95 47.53
N CYS A 556 2.18 13.18 48.46
CA CYS A 556 0.76 13.27 48.16
C CYS A 556 0.42 14.71 47.77
N THR A 557 -0.14 14.90 46.58
CA THR A 557 -0.53 16.22 46.04
C THR A 557 -1.99 16.58 46.28
N LEU A 558 -2.72 15.76 47.04
CA LEU A 558 -4.10 16.02 47.40
C LEU A 558 -4.15 17.13 48.47
N PRO A 559 -4.97 18.19 48.34
CA PRO A 559 -4.98 19.33 49.28
C PRO A 559 -5.29 18.93 50.73
N ALA A 560 -4.70 19.56 51.75
CA ALA A 560 -4.83 19.14 53.15
C ALA A 560 -6.29 19.12 53.65
N ALA A 561 -7.10 20.06 53.16
CA ALA A 561 -8.53 20.16 53.46
C ALA A 561 -9.37 18.98 52.92
N GLN A 562 -8.85 18.18 51.98
CA GLN A 562 -9.57 17.04 51.40
C GLN A 562 -9.21 15.72 52.10
N ARG A 563 -10.21 14.97 52.54
CA ARG A 563 -9.98 13.67 53.21
C ARG A 563 -9.59 12.60 52.20
N CYS A 564 -8.54 11.83 52.50
CA CYS A 564 -8.17 10.63 51.75
C CYS A 564 -7.97 9.48 52.71
N GLU A 565 -8.66 8.38 52.46
CA GLU A 565 -8.65 7.18 53.30
C GLU A 565 -7.30 6.44 53.25
N PHE A 566 -6.47 6.72 52.24
CA PHE A 566 -5.17 6.06 51.99
C PHE A 566 -3.96 6.95 52.30
N ARG A 567 -4.17 8.22 52.67
CA ARG A 567 -3.08 9.17 52.98
C ARG A 567 -2.25 8.74 54.18
N PRO A 568 -2.85 8.29 55.30
CA PRO A 568 -2.14 7.38 56.17
C PRO A 568 -1.99 6.06 55.43
N ASN A 569 -0.75 5.74 55.02
CA ASN A 569 -0.45 4.45 54.42
C ASN A 569 -0.97 3.38 55.39
N PRO A 570 -2.02 2.61 55.03
CA PRO A 570 -2.70 1.72 55.97
C PRO A 570 -1.75 0.67 56.56
N CYS A 571 -0.68 0.35 55.85
CA CYS A 571 0.34 -0.56 56.32
C CYS A 571 1.21 0.02 57.44
N LEU A 572 1.38 1.34 57.59
CA LEU A 572 2.17 1.94 58.67
C LEU A 572 1.46 1.85 60.04
N ASP A 573 0.14 1.71 60.04
CA ASP A 573 -0.68 1.54 61.26
C ASP A 573 -1.16 0.08 61.44
N CYS A 574 -0.70 -0.84 60.59
CA CYS A 574 -1.10 -2.24 60.62
C CYS A 574 -0.29 -3.02 61.67
N SER A 575 -0.96 -3.88 62.43
CA SER A 575 -0.29 -4.77 63.41
C SER A 575 0.69 -5.78 62.80
N PHE A 576 0.63 -5.97 61.47
CA PHE A 576 1.54 -6.82 60.71
C PHE A 576 2.68 -6.03 60.03
N HIS A 577 2.82 -4.73 60.32
CA HIS A 577 3.90 -3.93 59.79
C HIS A 577 5.23 -4.33 60.41
N ASP A 578 6.16 -4.83 59.59
CA ASP A 578 7.56 -4.96 59.95
C ASP A 578 8.34 -3.77 59.37
N PRO A 579 8.92 -2.89 60.21
CA PRO A 579 9.66 -1.73 59.74
C PRO A 579 11.05 -2.08 59.19
N GLY A 580 11.46 -3.36 59.20
CA GLY A 580 12.67 -3.87 58.56
C GLY A 580 13.97 -3.64 59.35
N GLY A 581 13.86 -3.33 60.65
CA GLY A 581 14.99 -3.14 61.56
C GLY A 581 15.99 -2.08 61.08
N ARG A 582 17.27 -2.22 61.48
CA ARG A 582 18.34 -1.23 61.18
C ARG A 582 18.61 -1.04 59.68
N VAL A 583 18.22 -1.98 58.82
CA VAL A 583 18.43 -1.90 57.36
C VAL A 583 17.67 -0.72 56.75
N PHE A 584 16.48 -0.40 57.27
CA PHE A 584 15.64 0.70 56.76
C PHE A 584 15.68 1.94 57.65
N LEU A 585 16.47 1.93 58.72
CA LEU A 585 16.59 3.05 59.67
C LEU A 585 16.93 4.38 58.98
N GLY A 586 17.84 4.37 58.01
CA GLY A 586 18.21 5.57 57.24
C GLY A 586 17.04 6.16 56.44
N ILE A 587 16.13 5.31 55.94
CA ILE A 587 14.94 5.74 55.20
C ILE A 587 13.90 6.34 56.16
N HIS A 588 13.71 5.73 57.33
CA HIS A 588 12.82 6.26 58.37
C HIS A 588 13.31 7.61 58.90
N ILE A 589 14.62 7.75 59.13
CA ILE A 589 15.25 9.03 59.53
C ILE A 589 15.04 10.10 58.46
N ALA A 590 15.30 9.78 57.19
CA ALA A 590 15.09 10.73 56.09
C ALA A 590 13.61 11.16 55.98
N HIS A 591 12.68 10.23 56.16
CA HIS A 591 11.24 10.52 56.14
C HIS A 591 10.82 11.39 57.33
N ARG A 592 11.34 11.14 58.54
CA ARG A 592 11.14 11.98 59.72
C ARG A 592 11.62 13.41 59.47
N ASP A 593 12.85 13.59 58.99
CA ASP A 593 13.45 14.92 58.79
C ASP A 593 12.66 15.72 57.73
N GLN A 594 12.18 15.03 56.70
CA GLN A 594 11.31 15.61 55.68
C GLN A 594 9.94 16.03 56.25
N LEU A 595 9.34 15.21 57.11
CA LEU A 595 8.09 15.53 57.81
C LEU A 595 8.26 16.70 58.79
N GLN A 596 9.41 16.80 59.47
CA GLN A 596 9.75 17.93 60.35
C GLN A 596 9.82 19.24 59.57
N SER A 597 10.56 19.27 58.45
CA SER A 597 10.66 20.45 57.61
C SER A 597 9.29 20.88 57.08
N LEU A 598 8.48 19.95 56.58
CA LEU A 598 7.15 20.27 56.05
C LEU A 598 6.17 20.74 57.12
N ALA A 599 6.23 20.18 58.34
CA ALA A 599 5.37 20.61 59.45
C ALA A 599 5.75 22.02 59.93
N ALA A 600 7.04 22.33 60.04
CA ALA A 600 7.54 23.66 60.42
C ALA A 600 7.15 24.71 59.37
N ASP A 601 7.41 24.41 58.11
CA ASP A 601 7.05 25.23 56.95
C ASP A 601 5.53 25.52 56.88
N ALA A 602 4.70 24.51 57.15
CA ALA A 602 3.24 24.67 57.16
C ALA A 602 2.77 25.55 58.33
N ALA A 603 3.39 25.42 59.50
CA ALA A 603 3.10 26.25 60.66
C ALA A 603 3.48 27.72 60.44
N GLU A 604 4.65 27.99 59.84
CA GLU A 604 5.09 29.36 59.51
C GLU A 604 4.15 30.05 58.52
N ARG A 605 3.56 29.28 57.58
CA ARG A 605 2.59 29.76 56.61
C ARG A 605 1.15 29.86 57.13
N GLY A 606 0.88 29.42 58.36
CA GLY A 606 -0.48 29.40 58.93
C GLY A 606 -1.41 28.33 58.36
N ASP A 607 -0.88 27.32 57.66
CA ASP A 607 -1.67 26.19 57.13
C ASP A 607 -1.87 25.12 58.22
N THR A 608 -2.88 25.34 59.06
CA THR A 608 -3.15 24.51 60.24
C THR A 608 -3.46 23.05 59.90
N ASP A 609 -4.05 22.79 58.72
CA ASP A 609 -4.42 21.45 58.30
C ASP A 609 -3.19 20.66 57.81
N ALA A 610 -2.32 21.29 57.00
CA ALA A 610 -1.08 20.65 56.55
C ALA A 610 -0.08 20.45 57.70
N ALA A 611 0.00 21.39 58.64
CA ALA A 611 0.82 21.26 59.84
C ALA A 611 0.35 20.06 60.68
N LYS A 612 -0.95 19.98 60.99
CA LYS A 612 -1.52 18.86 61.76
C LYS A 612 -1.31 17.51 61.06
N LEU A 613 -1.49 17.44 59.74
CA LEU A 613 -1.32 16.23 58.95
C LEU A 613 0.12 15.70 59.03
N ASN A 614 1.12 16.56 58.78
CA ASN A 614 2.53 16.16 58.78
C ASN A 614 3.05 15.88 60.18
N THR A 615 2.61 16.63 61.21
CA THR A 615 2.96 16.35 62.61
C THR A 615 2.43 14.99 63.07
N THR A 616 1.21 14.62 62.67
CA THR A 616 0.64 13.30 63.01
C THR A 616 1.47 12.15 62.43
N MET A 617 1.99 12.33 61.21
CA MET A 617 2.90 11.35 60.59
C MET A 617 4.29 11.37 61.22
N LEU A 618 4.78 12.55 61.55
CA LEU A 618 6.07 12.74 62.19
C LEU A 618 6.15 11.98 63.53
N ASP A 619 5.12 12.10 64.36
CA ASP A 619 5.06 11.42 65.66
C ASP A 619 5.14 9.90 65.49
N LYS A 620 4.46 9.35 64.48
CA LYS A 620 4.46 7.92 64.17
C LYS A 620 5.83 7.43 63.70
N VAL A 621 6.44 8.11 62.73
CA VAL A 621 7.76 7.74 62.21
C VAL A 621 8.83 7.89 63.30
N THR A 622 8.73 8.92 64.15
CA THR A 622 9.64 9.12 65.29
C THR A 622 9.54 7.99 66.31
N LYS A 623 8.32 7.54 66.63
CA LYS A 623 8.12 6.39 67.52
C LYS A 623 8.72 5.11 66.91
N LEU A 624 8.48 4.88 65.63
CA LEU A 624 8.99 3.73 64.88
C LEU A 624 10.53 3.71 64.82
N ILE A 625 11.17 4.86 64.65
CA ILE A 625 12.64 4.98 64.76
C ILE A 625 13.11 4.59 66.17
N GLY A 626 12.43 5.06 67.23
CA GLY A 626 12.79 4.72 68.61
C GLY A 626 12.62 3.23 68.95
N GLU A 627 11.68 2.55 68.30
CA GLU A 627 11.51 1.09 68.41
C GLU A 627 12.63 0.31 67.69
N ILE A 628 13.16 0.85 66.58
CA ILE A 628 14.27 0.25 65.81
C ILE A 628 15.65 0.55 66.43
N ASP A 629 15.83 1.74 67.01
CA ASP A 629 17.08 2.20 67.62
C ASP A 629 16.86 2.92 68.96
N PRO A 630 16.78 2.17 70.09
CA PRO A 630 16.48 2.72 71.42
C PRO A 630 17.51 3.73 71.93
N ASP A 631 18.70 3.77 71.35
CA ASP A 631 19.80 4.67 71.74
C ASP A 631 19.75 6.03 71.01
N ALA A 632 18.86 6.20 70.04
CA ALA A 632 18.65 7.46 69.32
C ALA A 632 17.81 8.45 70.15
N ARG A 633 18.43 9.10 71.15
CA ARG A 633 17.77 10.20 71.89
C ARG A 633 17.50 11.41 70.98
N PRO A 634 16.34 12.09 71.11
CA PRO A 634 16.09 13.34 70.40
C PRO A 634 17.04 14.42 70.93
N ALA A 635 17.67 15.17 70.02
CA ALA A 635 18.30 16.43 70.37
C ALA A 635 17.20 17.39 70.86
N THR A 636 17.23 17.72 72.15
CA THR A 636 16.44 18.81 72.74
C THR A 636 16.80 20.15 72.08
N PRO A 637 15.84 21.10 72.03
CA PRO A 637 15.74 22.15 71.01
C PRO A 637 16.91 23.11 70.93
#